data_AF-A0A946N9P4-F1
#
_entry.id   AF-A0A946N9P4-F1
#
_cell.length_a   1.000
_cell.length_b   1.000
_cell.length_c   1.000
_cell.angle_alpha   90.00
_cell.angle_beta   90.00
_cell.angle_gamma   90.00
#
_symmetry.space_group_name_H-M   'P 1'
#
loop_
_entity.id
_entity.type
_entity.pdbx_description
1 polymer ?
#
loop_
_entity_poly.entity_id
_entity_poly.type
_entity_poly.pdbx_seq_one_letter_code
_entity_poly.pdbx_strand_id
1 'polypeptide(L)'
;MKKLSLVIVVLLNVFFANAQQRNCGTMQHLDEIRERDPGVDNRMDVENLDIKHWISNNTSSSKSMPNLITIPVVVHVIYKNSSQNISDAQIFSQIDILNEDFRMNNSDASSVPSAFAGVAADCEIEFCLAVRDPNGNVTTGITRTYTTTSSFSDYTSMKYSSTGGQDAWNTSDYLNIWVCNLASGLLGFATFPGGNSSTDGVVCDYAYFGNTGTATSPYDLGRTATHEVGHWLNLYHIWGDSYCGNDYVSDTPKHEESNYGCPSYPHASSCSGTGSSGEMFMNYMDYTNDACMFMFSTGQKNRMRATLNSSRSSLLSSLGCQVVYPPIILSSTTTNLSCSLANDGSINLSAIGGVSPLSYVWSNGSTTQDISNLSSGYYNVTVTDAVGQTESSTFYISEPSPIIITYSVNSTSQAGFSDGSIFTTVSGGTAPYSFSWQGPNGYSASTQDIQNLIAGTYIFYVIDDNGCSELFSIVVGEGQLTPLQVNVVTSDIDCFGNNNGSINLTVSDGATPYSFIWNNGAITEDLSNLAAGTYTVVVNDAAGQSFTSSYTIIEPSEITATYSVTNVTTLGGNDGAIDLIASGGVAPYLYYWSTSPTQTTEDISNLIAGTYTVWIVDVNNCYIGVDIDVVEDLSNQSCSEDAPANLLVSDIISTRATINWDNMNSSVCVIDQYRIKYRELGTTAWIQKTMGAPLGSCSFGNQRVDKLLLNLTPSTQYEYQMKAWYCGGGSSAWTALHYFTTTDDCPLIANLSATPQNPTKVKFDWTLNGTYSFVRIKIREDYTGASWVNVGGAGVNYPAITKNKNGLIPGQTYRGQARTWCDPNGGAYNSTSWTNLVFWTMPSSARISFSAEKELLKVTDLLGRELNPNTVIDNTTLLYIYIDGTVEKRVVIE
;
A
#
# COMPACT_ATOMS: atom_id res chain seq x y z
N MET A 1 -121.00 36.39 -45.21
CA MET A 1 -122.21 35.58 -44.99
C MET A 1 -121.81 34.32 -44.23
N LYS A 2 -122.45 34.12 -43.06
CA LYS A 2 -122.77 32.90 -42.27
C LYS A 2 -121.71 31.78 -42.11
N LYS A 3 -121.19 31.40 -40.91
CA LYS A 3 -121.72 30.92 -39.59
C LYS A 3 -121.93 29.39 -39.45
N LEU A 4 -121.60 28.92 -38.24
CA LEU A 4 -121.88 27.66 -37.50
C LEU A 4 -120.85 26.52 -37.66
N SER A 5 -120.04 26.15 -36.65
CA SER A 5 -120.25 25.75 -35.23
C SER A 5 -120.19 24.22 -35.06
N LEU A 6 -119.15 23.81 -34.34
CA LEU A 6 -118.75 22.46 -33.93
C LEU A 6 -119.65 21.96 -32.78
N VAL A 7 -120.10 20.71 -32.83
CA VAL A 7 -120.72 19.99 -31.71
C VAL A 7 -119.88 18.75 -31.42
N ILE A 8 -119.36 18.68 -30.19
CA ILE A 8 -118.64 17.55 -29.59
C ILE A 8 -119.68 16.64 -28.93
N VAL A 9 -119.67 15.35 -29.27
CA VAL A 9 -120.44 14.30 -28.58
C VAL A 9 -119.59 13.74 -27.46
N VAL A 10 -120.07 13.90 -26.23
CA VAL A 10 -119.53 13.27 -25.01
C VAL A 10 -120.05 11.83 -24.95
N LEU A 11 -119.14 10.85 -25.04
CA LEU A 11 -119.39 9.46 -24.69
C LEU A 11 -118.84 9.24 -23.29
N LEU A 12 -119.77 9.20 -22.32
CA LEU A 12 -119.53 8.91 -20.92
C LEU A 12 -119.28 7.40 -20.78
N ASN A 13 -118.02 6.96 -20.85
CA ASN A 13 -117.61 5.67 -20.30
C ASN A 13 -117.18 5.91 -18.86
N VAL A 14 -118.10 5.68 -17.93
CA VAL A 14 -117.77 5.54 -16.51
C VAL A 14 -117.08 4.17 -16.37
N PHE A 15 -115.76 4.14 -16.56
CA PHE A 15 -114.95 3.10 -15.97
C PHE A 15 -114.95 3.37 -14.46
N PHE A 16 -115.75 2.61 -13.72
CA PHE A 16 -115.43 2.38 -12.32
C PHE A 16 -114.05 1.73 -12.30
N ALA A 17 -113.01 2.51 -12.03
CA ALA A 17 -111.75 1.96 -11.58
C ALA A 17 -112.07 1.25 -10.26
N ASN A 18 -112.11 -0.08 -10.27
CA ASN A 18 -112.02 -0.84 -9.04
C ASN A 18 -110.72 -0.39 -8.38
N ALA A 19 -110.81 0.30 -7.25
CA ALA A 19 -109.64 0.65 -6.47
C ALA A 19 -108.88 -0.66 -6.19
N GLN A 20 -107.63 -0.73 -6.65
CA GLN A 20 -106.75 -1.85 -6.35
C GLN A 20 -106.68 -1.98 -4.82
N GLN A 21 -106.85 -3.18 -4.28
CA GLN A 21 -106.67 -3.45 -2.85
C GLN A 21 -105.18 -3.62 -2.53
N ARG A 22 -104.77 -3.37 -1.27
CA ARG A 22 -103.39 -3.60 -0.85
C ARG A 22 -103.13 -5.10 -0.98
N ASN A 23 -102.10 -5.43 -1.72
CA ASN A 23 -101.68 -6.78 -2.03
C ASN A 23 -100.18 -6.89 -1.73
N CYS A 24 -99.87 -7.21 -0.48
CA CYS A 24 -98.52 -7.55 -0.04
C CYS A 24 -98.27 -9.03 -0.32
N GLY A 25 -97.08 -9.33 -0.86
CA GLY A 25 -96.65 -10.67 -1.25
C GLY A 25 -95.79 -11.39 -0.21
N THR A 26 -95.61 -10.81 0.98
CA THR A 26 -94.64 -11.29 1.99
C THR A 26 -94.96 -12.69 2.48
N MET A 27 -96.23 -13.01 2.73
CA MET A 27 -96.61 -14.34 3.21
C MET A 27 -96.52 -15.41 2.13
N GLN A 28 -96.87 -15.06 0.88
CA GLN A 28 -96.71 -15.93 -0.28
C GLN A 28 -95.22 -16.20 -0.56
N HIS A 29 -94.37 -15.17 -0.43
CA HIS A 29 -92.92 -15.33 -0.53
C HIS A 29 -92.37 -16.20 0.60
N LEU A 30 -92.86 -16.05 1.83
CA LEU A 30 -92.49 -16.92 2.95
C LEU A 30 -92.88 -18.38 2.66
N ASP A 31 -94.06 -18.64 2.09
CA ASP A 31 -94.47 -19.98 1.68
C ASP A 31 -93.55 -20.54 0.59
N GLU A 32 -93.14 -19.74 -0.40
CA GLU A 32 -92.12 -20.14 -1.38
C GLU A 32 -90.74 -20.42 -0.76
N ILE A 33 -90.38 -19.71 0.32
CA ILE A 33 -89.16 -20.00 1.07
C ILE A 33 -89.31 -21.33 1.83
N ARG A 34 -90.45 -21.59 2.48
CA ARG A 34 -90.73 -22.86 3.19
C ARG A 34 -90.62 -24.08 2.27
N GLU A 35 -91.07 -23.96 1.03
CA GLU A 35 -90.95 -25.02 0.03
C GLU A 35 -89.49 -25.29 -0.37
N ARG A 36 -88.64 -24.25 -0.40
CA ARG A 36 -87.24 -24.35 -0.83
C ARG A 36 -86.25 -24.60 0.32
N ASP A 37 -86.61 -24.19 1.53
CA ASP A 37 -85.81 -24.29 2.75
C ASP A 37 -86.68 -24.76 3.93
N PRO A 38 -86.80 -26.08 4.14
CA PRO A 38 -87.58 -26.66 5.24
C PRO A 38 -87.10 -26.25 6.65
N GLY A 39 -85.92 -25.63 6.76
CA GLY A 39 -85.38 -25.15 8.04
C GLY A 39 -85.80 -23.73 8.40
N VAL A 40 -86.50 -23.00 7.51
CA VAL A 40 -86.84 -21.58 7.73
C VAL A 40 -87.74 -21.38 8.95
N ASP A 41 -88.76 -22.24 9.16
CA ASP A 41 -89.68 -22.11 10.29
C ASP A 41 -88.94 -22.29 11.63
N ASN A 42 -87.99 -23.23 11.71
CA ASN A 42 -87.16 -23.40 12.91
C ASN A 42 -86.32 -22.14 13.21
N ARG A 43 -85.77 -21.48 12.18
CA ARG A 43 -84.98 -20.26 12.37
C ARG A 43 -85.85 -19.08 12.79
N MET A 44 -87.05 -18.95 12.20
CA MET A 44 -88.02 -17.93 12.59
C MET A 44 -88.56 -18.16 14.00
N ASP A 45 -88.77 -19.41 14.42
CA ASP A 45 -89.16 -19.75 15.80
C ASP A 45 -88.06 -19.40 16.81
N VAL A 46 -86.80 -19.69 16.49
CA VAL A 46 -85.65 -19.27 17.30
C VAL A 46 -85.59 -17.75 17.41
N GLU A 47 -85.72 -17.04 16.28
CA GLU A 47 -85.73 -15.58 16.26
C GLU A 47 -86.89 -15.01 17.09
N ASN A 48 -88.08 -15.57 16.97
CA ASN A 48 -89.25 -15.17 17.76
C ASN A 48 -89.03 -15.39 19.26
N LEU A 49 -88.36 -16.48 19.64
CA LEU A 49 -88.00 -16.77 21.02
C LEU A 49 -86.96 -15.78 21.55
N ASP A 50 -85.93 -15.48 20.76
CA ASP A 50 -84.87 -14.53 21.11
C ASP A 50 -85.42 -13.10 21.27
N ILE A 51 -86.30 -12.68 20.37
CA ILE A 51 -87.03 -11.41 20.47
C ILE A 51 -87.87 -11.37 21.74
N LYS A 52 -88.63 -12.43 22.03
CA LYS A 52 -89.44 -12.50 23.24
C LYS A 52 -88.59 -12.38 24.51
N HIS A 53 -87.46 -13.08 24.56
CA HIS A 53 -86.50 -12.98 25.67
C HIS A 53 -85.90 -11.58 25.79
N TRP A 54 -85.55 -10.96 24.65
CA TRP A 54 -85.03 -9.60 24.64
C TRP A 54 -86.07 -8.61 25.18
N ILE A 55 -87.31 -8.66 24.69
CA ILE A 55 -88.37 -7.77 25.16
C ILE A 55 -88.60 -7.98 26.67
N SER A 56 -88.70 -9.22 27.15
CA SER A 56 -88.92 -9.47 28.58
C SER A 56 -87.78 -8.94 29.46
N ASN A 57 -86.55 -8.94 28.97
CA ASN A 57 -85.37 -8.51 29.71
C ASN A 57 -85.09 -7.00 29.59
N ASN A 58 -85.71 -6.29 28.64
CA ASN A 58 -85.40 -4.88 28.32
C ASN A 58 -86.63 -3.94 28.44
N THR A 59 -87.76 -4.40 28.99
CA THR A 59 -89.02 -3.63 29.15
C THR A 59 -88.94 -2.44 30.14
N SER A 60 -87.81 -2.24 30.81
CA SER A 60 -87.58 -1.06 31.66
C SER A 60 -86.07 -0.82 31.83
N SER A 61 -85.50 0.14 31.11
CA SER A 61 -84.20 0.78 31.42
C SER A 61 -82.89 -0.05 31.32
N SER A 62 -82.61 -0.70 30.19
CA SER A 62 -81.31 -1.37 29.94
C SER A 62 -80.47 -0.72 28.84
N LYS A 63 -79.28 -0.30 29.28
CA LYS A 63 -78.19 0.45 28.64
C LYS A 63 -77.49 -0.18 27.42
N SER A 64 -78.09 -1.07 26.62
CA SER A 64 -77.31 -1.79 25.57
C SER A 64 -77.52 -1.33 24.13
N MET A 65 -78.57 -0.56 23.81
CA MET A 65 -78.85 -0.11 22.43
C MET A 65 -78.72 1.41 22.30
N PRO A 66 -78.28 1.92 21.15
CA PRO A 66 -78.35 3.35 20.85
C PRO A 66 -79.78 3.87 21.01
N ASN A 67 -79.93 5.09 21.56
CA ASN A 67 -81.24 5.74 21.67
C ASN A 67 -81.91 5.98 20.30
N LEU A 68 -81.13 5.95 19.21
CA LEU A 68 -81.59 6.09 17.83
C LEU A 68 -80.75 5.16 16.96
N ILE A 69 -81.40 4.33 16.14
CA ILE A 69 -80.72 3.40 15.23
C ILE A 69 -80.84 3.95 13.82
N THR A 70 -79.72 4.17 13.12
CA THR A 70 -79.73 4.58 11.72
C THR A 70 -79.39 3.39 10.83
N ILE A 71 -80.28 3.03 9.91
CA ILE A 71 -80.14 1.92 8.98
C ILE A 71 -79.67 2.48 7.62
N PRO A 72 -78.51 2.06 7.11
CA PRO A 72 -78.10 2.40 5.76
C PRO A 72 -78.96 1.67 4.73
N VAL A 73 -79.45 2.42 3.74
CA VAL A 73 -80.33 1.93 2.68
C VAL A 73 -79.62 2.05 1.34
N VAL A 74 -79.75 1.00 0.52
CA VAL A 74 -79.48 1.08 -0.91
C VAL A 74 -80.77 0.82 -1.68
N VAL A 75 -81.07 1.68 -2.65
CA VAL A 75 -82.24 1.55 -3.52
C VAL A 75 -81.82 1.10 -4.90
N HIS A 76 -82.25 -0.10 -5.29
CA HIS A 76 -82.01 -0.71 -6.59
C HIS A 76 -83.19 -0.47 -7.52
N VAL A 77 -83.10 0.56 -8.37
CA VAL A 77 -84.10 0.84 -9.41
C VAL A 77 -83.84 -0.07 -10.61
N ILE A 78 -84.74 -1.01 -10.87
CA ILE A 78 -84.68 -1.91 -12.03
C ILE A 78 -85.76 -1.48 -13.02
N TYR A 79 -85.34 -1.02 -14.20
CA TYR A 79 -86.22 -0.33 -15.13
C TYR A 79 -86.11 -0.85 -16.56
N LYS A 80 -87.25 -0.93 -17.26
CA LYS A 80 -87.32 -1.21 -18.70
C LYS A 80 -87.66 0.04 -19.53
N ASN A 81 -88.40 0.97 -18.94
CA ASN A 81 -88.84 2.21 -19.60
C ASN A 81 -88.63 3.42 -18.67
N SER A 82 -88.86 4.63 -19.20
CA SER A 82 -88.60 5.87 -18.48
C SER A 82 -89.48 6.08 -17.25
N SER A 83 -90.72 5.56 -17.23
CA SER A 83 -91.58 5.67 -16.05
C SER A 83 -91.10 4.78 -14.90
N GLN A 84 -90.49 3.63 -15.19
CA GLN A 84 -89.89 2.76 -14.17
C GLN A 84 -88.55 3.28 -13.64
N ASN A 85 -87.84 4.12 -14.41
CA ASN A 85 -86.60 4.76 -13.98
C ASN A 85 -86.89 5.99 -13.11
N ILE A 86 -87.52 5.76 -11.95
CA ILE A 86 -88.04 6.81 -11.05
C ILE A 86 -86.98 7.82 -10.63
N SER A 87 -87.36 9.09 -10.42
CA SER A 87 -86.40 10.15 -10.11
C SER A 87 -85.73 9.98 -8.73
N ASP A 88 -84.54 10.56 -8.55
CA ASP A 88 -83.90 10.62 -7.22
C ASP A 88 -84.79 11.33 -6.19
N ALA A 89 -85.52 12.37 -6.59
CA ALA A 89 -86.47 13.08 -5.71
C ALA A 89 -87.59 12.16 -5.20
N GLN A 90 -88.07 11.23 -6.02
CA GLN A 90 -89.05 10.23 -5.62
C GLN A 90 -88.44 9.24 -4.61
N ILE A 91 -87.19 8.83 -4.81
CA ILE A 91 -86.48 7.97 -3.87
C ILE A 91 -86.24 8.71 -2.53
N PHE A 92 -85.76 9.95 -2.58
CA PHE A 92 -85.57 10.78 -1.39
C PHE A 92 -86.87 10.94 -0.62
N SER A 93 -87.99 11.20 -1.31
CA SER A 93 -89.30 11.27 -0.66
C SER A 93 -89.67 10.00 0.09
N GLN A 94 -89.31 8.81 -0.41
CA GLN A 94 -89.58 7.57 0.29
C GLN A 94 -88.73 7.42 1.56
N ILE A 95 -87.46 7.84 1.51
CA ILE A 95 -86.58 7.80 2.67
C ILE A 95 -87.07 8.78 3.75
N ASP A 96 -87.54 9.97 3.34
CA ASP A 96 -88.17 10.93 4.23
C ASP A 96 -89.42 10.33 4.90
N ILE A 97 -90.30 9.68 4.14
CA ILE A 97 -91.51 9.01 4.67
C ILE A 97 -91.16 7.90 5.66
N LEU A 98 -90.15 7.07 5.38
CA LEU A 98 -89.68 6.06 6.32
C LEU A 98 -89.18 6.70 7.62
N ASN A 99 -88.43 7.81 7.52
CA ASN A 99 -87.99 8.56 8.70
C ASN A 99 -89.16 9.21 9.44
N GLU A 100 -90.18 9.69 8.75
CA GLU A 100 -91.40 10.22 9.37
C GLU A 100 -92.18 9.14 10.11
N ASP A 101 -92.50 8.03 9.45
CA ASP A 101 -93.36 6.96 9.96
C ASP A 101 -92.67 6.19 11.11
N PHE A 102 -91.37 5.89 11.00
CA PHE A 102 -90.62 5.18 12.05
C PHE A 102 -90.17 6.09 13.21
N ARG A 103 -90.24 7.42 13.05
CA ARG A 103 -90.00 8.38 14.14
C ARG A 103 -91.28 9.00 14.70
N MET A 104 -92.45 8.58 14.20
CA MET A 104 -93.76 9.16 14.54
C MET A 104 -93.79 10.70 14.31
N ASN A 105 -93.05 11.16 13.30
CA ASN A 105 -93.00 12.55 12.84
C ASN A 105 -93.93 12.78 11.64
N ASN A 106 -94.62 11.75 11.17
CA ASN A 106 -95.61 11.83 10.11
C ASN A 106 -96.78 12.75 10.50
N SER A 107 -97.18 13.64 9.59
CA SER A 107 -98.19 14.67 9.88
C SER A 107 -99.58 14.10 10.24
N ASP A 108 -99.90 12.92 9.72
CA ASP A 108 -101.14 12.18 9.96
C ASP A 108 -101.14 11.38 11.27
N ALA A 109 -100.03 11.33 12.03
CA ALA A 109 -99.99 10.75 13.38
C ALA A 109 -100.99 11.41 14.34
N SER A 110 -101.37 12.66 14.08
CA SER A 110 -102.42 13.37 14.80
C SER A 110 -103.83 12.77 14.62
N SER A 111 -104.00 11.88 13.63
CA SER A 111 -105.24 11.18 13.34
C SER A 111 -105.42 9.90 14.17
N VAL A 112 -104.42 9.52 14.98
CA VAL A 112 -104.52 8.37 15.90
C VAL A 112 -105.69 8.56 16.87
N PRO A 113 -106.67 7.64 16.90
CA PRO A 113 -107.76 7.71 17.85
C PRO A 113 -107.23 7.77 19.29
N SER A 114 -107.87 8.57 20.14
CA SER A 114 -107.42 8.78 21.52
C SER A 114 -107.32 7.48 22.34
N ALA A 115 -108.06 6.43 21.96
CA ALA A 115 -107.98 5.13 22.59
C ALA A 115 -106.67 4.37 22.30
N PHE A 116 -106.00 4.67 21.18
CA PHE A 116 -104.71 4.06 20.79
C PHE A 116 -103.53 5.01 20.97
N ALA A 117 -103.76 6.29 21.29
CA ALA A 117 -102.69 7.26 21.51
C ALA A 117 -101.69 6.85 22.60
N GLY A 118 -102.12 6.08 23.61
CA GLY A 118 -101.25 5.57 24.68
C GLY A 118 -100.30 4.42 24.25
N VAL A 119 -100.52 3.83 23.08
CA VAL A 119 -99.67 2.74 22.54
C VAL A 119 -98.94 3.14 21.27
N ALA A 120 -99.29 4.25 20.61
CA ALA A 120 -98.56 4.77 19.45
C ALA A 120 -97.12 5.15 19.81
N ALA A 121 -96.15 4.81 18.95
CA ALA A 121 -94.73 4.90 19.30
C ALA A 121 -93.82 5.50 18.21
N ASP A 122 -92.91 6.39 18.63
CA ASP A 122 -91.64 6.68 17.93
C ASP A 122 -90.77 5.43 18.03
N CYS A 123 -90.49 4.76 16.91
CA CYS A 123 -89.75 3.50 16.90
C CYS A 123 -88.24 3.68 17.13
N GLU A 124 -87.74 4.93 17.14
CA GLU A 124 -86.33 5.29 17.30
C GLU A 124 -85.43 4.64 16.23
N ILE A 125 -85.96 4.54 15.00
CA ILE A 125 -85.27 4.01 13.82
C ILE A 125 -85.31 5.10 12.74
N GLU A 126 -84.15 5.39 12.15
CA GLU A 126 -83.98 6.25 10.99
C GLU A 126 -83.30 5.50 9.86
N PHE A 127 -83.42 6.03 8.66
CA PHE A 127 -82.88 5.51 7.42
C PHE A 127 -82.06 6.59 6.74
N CYS A 128 -80.87 6.22 6.29
CA CYS A 128 -80.06 7.07 5.43
C CYS A 128 -79.87 6.35 4.09
N LEU A 129 -79.80 7.09 2.98
CA LEU A 129 -79.18 6.50 1.79
C LEU A 129 -77.69 6.30 2.05
N ALA A 130 -77.20 5.12 1.69
CA ALA A 130 -75.79 4.79 1.83
C ALA A 130 -74.93 5.83 1.10
N VAL A 131 -73.96 6.38 1.82
CA VAL A 131 -72.94 7.29 1.27
C VAL A 131 -71.61 6.58 1.02
N ARG A 132 -71.52 5.32 1.47
CA ARG A 132 -70.42 4.38 1.25
C ARG A 132 -70.96 3.09 0.62
N ASP A 133 -70.33 2.61 -0.44
CA ASP A 133 -70.67 1.33 -1.08
C ASP A 133 -69.97 0.15 -0.38
N PRO A 134 -70.25 -1.13 -0.74
CA PRO A 134 -69.62 -2.29 -0.10
C PRO A 134 -68.09 -2.37 -0.29
N ASN A 135 -67.52 -1.63 -1.24
CA ASN A 135 -66.08 -1.55 -1.47
C ASN A 135 -65.44 -0.36 -0.73
N GLY A 136 -66.24 0.43 0.00
CA GLY A 136 -65.78 1.61 0.74
C GLY A 136 -65.75 2.91 -0.06
N ASN A 137 -66.23 2.93 -1.30
CA ASN A 137 -66.25 4.12 -2.16
C ASN A 137 -67.46 5.01 -1.87
N VAL A 138 -67.36 6.30 -2.25
CA VAL A 138 -68.50 7.23 -2.20
C VAL A 138 -69.61 6.76 -3.14
N THR A 139 -70.86 6.81 -2.69
CA THR A 139 -72.04 6.47 -3.48
C THR A 139 -73.23 7.37 -3.13
N THR A 140 -74.23 7.40 -4.01
CA THR A 140 -75.52 8.07 -3.76
C THR A 140 -76.52 7.16 -3.03
N GLY A 141 -76.17 5.88 -2.82
CA GLY A 141 -77.07 4.87 -2.27
C GLY A 141 -78.15 4.42 -3.24
N ILE A 142 -78.05 4.81 -4.52
CA ILE A 142 -79.02 4.49 -5.57
C ILE A 142 -78.29 3.78 -6.71
N THR A 143 -78.75 2.59 -7.08
CA THR A 143 -78.30 1.91 -8.29
C THR A 143 -79.42 1.86 -9.32
N ARG A 144 -79.10 2.00 -10.61
CA ARG A 144 -80.10 1.99 -11.69
C ARG A 144 -79.71 0.94 -12.73
N THR A 145 -80.54 -0.09 -12.87
CA THR A 145 -80.27 -1.25 -13.72
C THR A 145 -81.32 -1.37 -14.80
N TYR A 146 -80.90 -1.24 -16.07
CA TYR A 146 -81.79 -1.51 -17.20
C TYR A 146 -82.10 -3.01 -17.29
N THR A 147 -83.36 -3.36 -17.54
CA THR A 147 -83.79 -4.76 -17.71
C THR A 147 -84.61 -4.96 -18.99
N THR A 148 -84.53 -6.17 -19.55
CA THR A 148 -85.40 -6.61 -20.64
C THR A 148 -86.70 -7.23 -20.13
N THR A 149 -86.79 -7.56 -18.83
CA THR A 149 -87.97 -8.13 -18.18
C THR A 149 -89.10 -7.09 -18.12
N SER A 150 -90.28 -7.42 -18.66
CA SER A 150 -91.42 -6.49 -18.69
C SER A 150 -92.02 -6.25 -17.32
N SER A 151 -92.13 -7.30 -16.52
CA SER A 151 -92.62 -7.31 -15.13
C SER A 151 -92.08 -8.56 -14.45
N PHE A 152 -91.76 -8.48 -13.16
CA PHE A 152 -91.33 -9.63 -12.37
C PHE A 152 -92.54 -10.31 -11.74
N SER A 153 -92.72 -11.61 -11.98
CA SER A 153 -93.86 -12.40 -11.49
C SER A 153 -93.51 -13.41 -10.39
N ASP A 154 -92.24 -13.50 -10.02
CA ASP A 154 -91.73 -14.30 -8.92
C ASP A 154 -91.06 -13.39 -7.88
N TYR A 155 -90.68 -13.91 -6.71
CA TYR A 155 -90.12 -13.12 -5.60
C TYR A 155 -88.58 -13.08 -5.52
N THR A 156 -87.89 -13.58 -6.56
CA THR A 156 -86.42 -13.74 -6.54
C THR A 156 -85.67 -13.13 -7.71
N SER A 157 -86.22 -13.16 -8.93
CA SER A 157 -85.53 -12.79 -10.16
C SER A 157 -85.10 -11.31 -10.20
N MET A 158 -85.79 -10.42 -9.49
CA MET A 158 -85.38 -9.01 -9.36
C MET A 158 -84.14 -8.84 -8.48
N LYS A 159 -83.82 -9.80 -7.61
CA LYS A 159 -82.70 -9.74 -6.66
C LYS A 159 -81.41 -10.33 -7.22
N TYR A 160 -81.42 -10.77 -8.49
CA TYR A 160 -80.25 -11.33 -9.16
C TYR A 160 -79.98 -10.67 -10.50
N SER A 161 -78.75 -10.21 -10.72
CA SER A 161 -78.30 -9.64 -11.99
C SER A 161 -78.41 -10.63 -13.15
N SER A 162 -78.20 -11.92 -12.87
CA SER A 162 -78.27 -13.02 -13.84
C SER A 162 -79.66 -13.23 -14.45
N THR A 163 -80.72 -12.77 -13.78
CA THR A 163 -82.13 -12.84 -14.22
C THR A 163 -82.68 -11.48 -14.65
N GLY A 164 -81.80 -10.50 -14.90
CA GLY A 164 -82.18 -9.15 -15.31
C GLY A 164 -82.62 -8.25 -14.15
N GLY A 165 -82.33 -8.65 -12.91
CA GLY A 165 -82.50 -7.84 -11.70
C GLY A 165 -81.19 -7.17 -11.27
N GLN A 166 -81.02 -6.99 -9.96
CA GLN A 166 -79.82 -6.40 -9.35
C GLN A 166 -79.44 -7.19 -8.10
N ASP A 167 -78.17 -7.63 -8.01
CA ASP A 167 -77.67 -8.33 -6.82
C ASP A 167 -77.68 -7.41 -5.60
N ALA A 168 -77.99 -7.98 -4.43
CA ALA A 168 -77.95 -7.28 -3.15
C ALA A 168 -76.54 -6.76 -2.83
N TRP A 169 -76.46 -5.55 -2.27
CA TRP A 169 -75.32 -5.17 -1.44
C TRP A 169 -75.32 -5.99 -0.15
N ASN A 170 -74.17 -6.04 0.54
CA ASN A 170 -73.99 -6.84 1.75
C ASN A 170 -75.13 -6.59 2.76
N THR A 171 -76.02 -7.56 2.94
CA THR A 171 -77.25 -7.40 3.74
C THR A 171 -76.97 -7.26 5.24
N SER A 172 -75.75 -7.56 5.67
CA SER A 172 -75.27 -7.27 7.01
C SER A 172 -75.06 -5.77 7.27
N ASP A 173 -74.80 -4.99 6.21
CA ASP A 173 -74.44 -3.57 6.29
C ASP A 173 -75.53 -2.64 5.74
N TYR A 174 -76.43 -3.15 4.89
CA TYR A 174 -77.44 -2.37 4.17
C TYR A 174 -78.81 -3.04 4.17
N LEU A 175 -79.86 -2.23 4.35
CA LEU A 175 -81.20 -2.57 3.89
C LEU A 175 -81.25 -2.39 2.36
N ASN A 176 -81.47 -3.49 1.65
CA ASN A 176 -81.63 -3.48 0.20
C ASN A 176 -83.11 -3.30 -0.15
N ILE A 177 -83.41 -2.27 -0.93
CA ILE A 177 -84.76 -2.00 -1.44
C ILE A 177 -84.73 -2.07 -2.96
N TRP A 178 -85.38 -3.07 -3.54
CA TRP A 178 -85.55 -3.16 -4.98
C TRP A 178 -86.84 -2.46 -5.41
N VAL A 179 -86.73 -1.61 -6.43
CA VAL A 179 -87.88 -0.91 -7.02
C VAL A 179 -87.99 -1.32 -8.47
N CYS A 180 -89.05 -2.04 -8.82
CA CYS A 180 -89.23 -2.58 -10.17
C CYS A 180 -90.72 -2.65 -10.55
N ASN A 181 -91.03 -3.17 -11.74
CA ASN A 181 -92.42 -3.42 -12.14
C ASN A 181 -92.83 -4.84 -11.72
N LEU A 182 -93.74 -4.96 -10.77
CA LEU A 182 -94.26 -6.21 -10.24
C LEU A 182 -95.52 -6.65 -11.01
N ALA A 183 -95.65 -7.95 -11.24
CA ALA A 183 -96.84 -8.52 -11.86
C ALA A 183 -97.98 -8.71 -10.83
N SER A 184 -99.15 -9.12 -11.33
CA SER A 184 -100.28 -9.56 -10.49
C SER A 184 -100.84 -8.53 -9.51
N GLY A 185 -100.53 -7.24 -9.71
CA GLY A 185 -100.99 -6.16 -8.85
C GLY A 185 -100.39 -6.21 -7.44
N LEU A 186 -99.22 -6.83 -7.26
CA LEU A 186 -98.46 -6.76 -6.01
C LEU A 186 -97.94 -5.33 -5.81
N LEU A 187 -98.07 -4.82 -4.59
CA LEU A 187 -97.53 -3.50 -4.24
C LEU A 187 -96.10 -3.62 -3.73
N GLY A 188 -95.81 -4.68 -2.99
CA GLY A 188 -94.50 -4.97 -2.43
C GLY A 188 -94.48 -6.32 -1.73
N PHE A 189 -93.28 -6.71 -1.28
CA PHE A 189 -93.05 -7.82 -0.39
C PHE A 189 -91.69 -7.69 0.30
N ALA A 190 -91.51 -8.37 1.43
CA ALA A 190 -90.29 -8.41 2.19
C ALA A 190 -89.82 -9.84 2.42
N THR A 191 -88.53 -10.00 2.73
CA THR A 191 -87.99 -11.23 3.31
C THR A 191 -87.96 -11.08 4.83
N PHE A 192 -88.67 -11.95 5.56
CA PHE A 192 -88.58 -12.03 7.02
C PHE A 192 -87.15 -12.38 7.50
N PRO A 193 -86.77 -11.99 8.72
CA PRO A 193 -85.53 -12.47 9.32
C PRO A 193 -85.45 -14.01 9.35
N GLY A 194 -84.25 -14.54 9.14
CA GLY A 194 -84.02 -15.98 8.99
C GLY A 194 -84.11 -16.49 7.54
N GLY A 195 -84.42 -15.63 6.56
CA GLY A 195 -84.30 -15.91 5.13
C GLY A 195 -82.85 -15.94 4.62
N ASN A 196 -82.67 -16.16 3.31
CA ASN A 196 -81.34 -16.18 2.68
C ASN A 196 -80.80 -14.75 2.50
N SER A 197 -79.56 -14.51 2.96
CA SER A 197 -78.90 -13.21 2.88
C SER A 197 -78.82 -12.64 1.47
N SER A 198 -78.63 -13.45 0.43
CA SER A 198 -78.59 -12.96 -0.96
C SER A 198 -79.93 -12.39 -1.47
N THR A 199 -81.02 -12.64 -0.75
CA THR A 199 -82.37 -12.18 -1.09
C THR A 199 -83.01 -11.36 0.04
N ASP A 200 -82.25 -11.02 1.07
CA ASP A 200 -82.76 -10.28 2.22
C ASP A 200 -82.99 -8.80 1.87
N GLY A 201 -84.11 -8.24 2.33
CA GLY A 201 -84.53 -6.89 2.02
C GLY A 201 -85.98 -6.82 1.51
N VAL A 202 -86.32 -5.68 0.93
CA VAL A 202 -87.69 -5.28 0.55
C VAL A 202 -87.78 -5.04 -0.95
N VAL A 203 -88.90 -5.41 -1.55
CA VAL A 203 -89.21 -5.08 -2.95
C VAL A 203 -90.50 -4.30 -3.00
N CYS A 204 -90.52 -3.20 -3.76
CA CYS A 204 -91.71 -2.40 -3.99
C CYS A 204 -91.93 -2.21 -5.49
N ASP A 205 -93.20 -2.12 -5.89
CA ASP A 205 -93.54 -1.66 -7.23
C ASP A 205 -93.22 -0.17 -7.38
N TYR A 206 -92.63 0.22 -8.51
CA TYR A 206 -92.25 1.60 -8.81
C TYR A 206 -93.43 2.59 -8.80
N ALA A 207 -94.67 2.13 -9.02
CA ALA A 207 -95.87 2.95 -8.98
C ALA A 207 -96.38 3.23 -7.55
N TYR A 208 -95.81 2.59 -6.53
CA TYR A 208 -96.24 2.71 -5.13
C TYR A 208 -95.06 2.99 -4.17
N PHE A 209 -94.02 3.63 -4.70
CA PHE A 209 -92.79 3.99 -3.99
C PHE A 209 -92.57 5.51 -3.98
N GLY A 210 -92.45 6.10 -2.79
CA GLY A 210 -92.42 7.55 -2.55
C GLY A 210 -93.80 8.20 -2.60
N ASN A 211 -93.84 9.53 -2.47
CA ASN A 211 -95.08 10.34 -2.52
C ASN A 211 -95.11 11.38 -3.65
N THR A 212 -94.20 11.23 -4.60
CA THR A 212 -94.07 12.12 -5.77
C THR A 212 -93.72 11.30 -7.00
N GLY A 213 -93.64 11.94 -8.17
CA GLY A 213 -93.28 11.28 -9.42
C GLY A 213 -94.35 10.29 -9.90
N THR A 214 -94.03 8.99 -9.92
CA THR A 214 -94.91 7.94 -10.45
C THR A 214 -95.81 7.27 -9.41
N ALA A 215 -95.73 7.70 -8.15
CA ALA A 215 -96.59 7.21 -7.08
C ALA A 215 -98.08 7.40 -7.44
N THR A 216 -98.91 6.36 -7.27
CA THR A 216 -100.31 6.34 -7.73
C THR A 216 -101.29 6.05 -6.58
N SER A 217 -102.26 6.96 -6.39
CA SER A 217 -103.33 6.82 -5.40
C SER A 217 -104.12 5.52 -5.59
N PRO A 218 -104.54 4.82 -4.52
CA PRO A 218 -104.52 5.27 -3.11
C PRO A 218 -103.26 4.88 -2.31
N TYR A 219 -102.19 4.45 -2.99
CA TYR A 219 -100.94 3.97 -2.40
C TYR A 219 -99.77 4.89 -2.80
N ASP A 220 -99.97 6.19 -2.63
CA ASP A 220 -99.10 7.27 -3.08
C ASP A 220 -98.52 8.11 -1.93
N LEU A 221 -98.53 7.60 -0.70
CA LEU A 221 -97.86 8.25 0.43
C LEU A 221 -96.70 7.42 0.97
N GLY A 222 -96.23 6.43 0.20
CA GLY A 222 -95.04 5.63 0.50
C GLY A 222 -95.22 4.58 1.60
N ARG A 223 -96.45 4.28 2.03
CA ARG A 223 -96.70 3.38 3.17
C ARG A 223 -96.59 1.90 2.80
N THR A 224 -96.57 1.59 1.51
CA THR A 224 -96.14 0.29 1.02
C THR A 224 -94.74 -0.05 1.53
N ALA A 225 -93.75 0.84 1.36
CA ALA A 225 -92.40 0.57 1.87
C ALA A 225 -92.38 0.53 3.41
N THR A 226 -93.13 1.39 4.10
CA THR A 226 -93.26 1.35 5.57
C THR A 226 -93.75 -0.02 6.06
N HIS A 227 -94.79 -0.56 5.42
CA HIS A 227 -95.35 -1.88 5.69
C HIS A 227 -94.32 -3.00 5.45
N GLU A 228 -93.67 -3.02 4.29
CA GLU A 228 -92.69 -4.07 3.95
C GLU A 228 -91.43 -4.00 4.83
N VAL A 229 -90.97 -2.80 5.18
CA VAL A 229 -89.85 -2.63 6.13
C VAL A 229 -90.26 -3.12 7.52
N GLY A 230 -91.53 -2.95 7.91
CA GLY A 230 -92.09 -3.58 9.12
C GLY A 230 -91.92 -5.10 9.11
N HIS A 231 -92.28 -5.77 8.01
CA HIS A 231 -92.04 -7.21 7.83
C HIS A 231 -90.57 -7.60 7.88
N TRP A 232 -89.71 -6.83 7.21
CA TRP A 232 -88.26 -7.04 7.24
C TRP A 232 -87.70 -6.90 8.67
N LEU A 233 -88.32 -6.06 9.52
CA LEU A 233 -88.07 -5.91 10.96
C LEU A 233 -88.94 -6.83 11.83
N ASN A 234 -89.41 -7.94 11.26
CA ASN A 234 -90.12 -9.02 11.93
C ASN A 234 -91.54 -8.73 12.43
N LEU A 235 -92.22 -7.71 11.90
CA LEU A 235 -93.64 -7.51 12.16
C LEU A 235 -94.48 -8.42 11.26
N TYR A 236 -95.55 -8.99 11.80
CA TYR A 236 -96.53 -9.72 11.03
C TYR A 236 -97.70 -8.81 10.70
N HIS A 237 -98.53 -9.24 9.75
CA HIS A 237 -99.82 -8.60 9.52
C HIS A 237 -100.63 -8.57 10.82
N ILE A 238 -101.32 -7.45 11.10
CA ILE A 238 -101.96 -7.23 12.41
C ILE A 238 -103.09 -8.23 12.73
N TRP A 239 -103.72 -8.83 11.71
CA TRP A 239 -104.71 -9.90 11.89
C TRP A 239 -104.08 -11.28 12.06
N GLY A 240 -102.76 -11.40 11.95
CA GLY A 240 -102.00 -12.65 12.13
C GLY A 240 -102.26 -13.70 11.06
N ASP A 241 -102.57 -13.28 9.82
CA ASP A 241 -102.74 -14.14 8.64
C ASP A 241 -103.79 -15.27 8.79
N SER A 242 -104.69 -15.11 9.74
CA SER A 242 -105.75 -16.07 10.08
C SER A 242 -106.90 -15.38 10.81
N TYR A 243 -108.09 -15.98 10.82
CA TYR A 243 -109.25 -15.40 11.51
C TYR A 243 -109.01 -15.31 13.03
N CYS A 244 -109.04 -14.08 13.58
CA CYS A 244 -108.65 -13.80 14.97
C CYS A 244 -107.24 -14.29 15.34
N GLY A 245 -106.31 -14.19 14.38
CA GLY A 245 -104.92 -14.58 14.50
C GLY A 245 -104.12 -13.76 15.51
N ASN A 246 -102.81 -14.02 15.57
CA ASN A 246 -101.88 -13.35 16.47
C ASN A 246 -100.66 -12.88 15.67
N ASP A 247 -100.35 -11.59 15.77
CA ASP A 247 -99.17 -10.94 15.18
C ASP A 247 -97.93 -10.97 16.11
N TYR A 248 -98.06 -11.63 17.27
CA TYR A 248 -97.06 -11.72 18.34
C TYR A 248 -96.80 -10.39 19.07
N VAL A 249 -97.72 -9.44 18.97
CA VAL A 249 -97.65 -8.17 19.66
C VAL A 249 -98.87 -8.03 20.58
N SER A 250 -98.63 -7.65 21.84
CA SER A 250 -99.69 -7.69 22.87
C SER A 250 -100.56 -6.44 22.94
N ASP A 251 -100.08 -5.31 22.41
CA ASP A 251 -100.77 -4.02 22.42
C ASP A 251 -101.45 -3.70 21.08
N THR A 252 -101.38 -4.61 20.12
CA THR A 252 -102.23 -4.66 18.92
C THR A 252 -103.49 -5.49 19.25
N PRO A 253 -104.70 -4.93 19.11
CA PRO A 253 -105.94 -5.69 19.25
C PRO A 253 -106.00 -6.83 18.23
N LYS A 254 -106.70 -7.93 18.56
CA LYS A 254 -106.98 -8.97 17.56
C LYS A 254 -107.92 -8.44 16.48
N HIS A 255 -107.65 -8.80 15.23
CA HIS A 255 -108.51 -8.47 14.09
C HIS A 255 -109.18 -9.75 13.54
N GLU A 256 -110.38 -9.60 12.98
CA GLU A 256 -111.07 -10.70 12.28
C GLU A 256 -110.30 -11.09 11.03
N GLU A 257 -109.92 -10.10 10.23
CA GLU A 257 -109.24 -10.24 8.95
C GLU A 257 -108.51 -8.94 8.58
N SER A 258 -107.96 -8.89 7.37
CA SER A 258 -107.37 -7.68 6.80
C SER A 258 -108.43 -6.61 6.51
N ASN A 259 -108.12 -5.34 6.82
CA ASN A 259 -108.97 -4.20 6.51
C ASN A 259 -108.50 -3.51 5.23
N TYR A 260 -109.43 -3.04 4.40
CA TYR A 260 -109.11 -2.33 3.15
C TYR A 260 -109.75 -0.94 3.10
N GLY A 261 -109.23 -0.08 2.24
CA GLY A 261 -109.73 1.28 2.10
C GLY A 261 -109.46 2.11 3.35
N CYS A 262 -110.47 2.84 3.82
CA CYS A 262 -110.39 3.69 5.00
C CYS A 262 -111.60 3.42 5.92
N PRO A 263 -111.55 2.37 6.76
CA PRO A 263 -112.62 2.06 7.69
C PRO A 263 -112.95 3.23 8.62
N SER A 264 -114.19 3.27 9.12
CA SER A 264 -114.60 4.25 10.13
C SER A 264 -114.22 3.78 11.53
N TYR A 265 -113.67 4.67 12.36
CA TYR A 265 -113.39 4.38 13.75
C TYR A 265 -114.63 4.59 14.66
N PRO A 266 -114.92 3.69 15.62
CA PRO A 266 -114.27 2.38 15.84
C PRO A 266 -114.73 1.34 14.81
N HIS A 267 -113.82 0.48 14.36
CA HIS A 267 -114.13 -0.67 13.52
C HIS A 267 -114.35 -1.90 14.42
N ALA A 268 -115.58 -2.40 14.51
CA ALA A 268 -115.92 -3.47 15.43
C ALA A 268 -115.27 -4.82 15.03
N SER A 269 -114.99 -5.67 16.01
CA SER A 269 -114.49 -7.03 15.83
C SER A 269 -115.24 -8.00 16.74
N SER A 270 -115.46 -9.20 16.26
CA SER A 270 -115.97 -10.35 17.02
C SER A 270 -114.86 -11.14 17.71
N CYS A 271 -113.58 -10.79 17.49
CA CYS A 271 -112.45 -11.42 18.14
C CYS A 271 -112.40 -11.10 19.64
N SER A 272 -112.02 -12.11 20.44
CA SER A 272 -111.79 -11.91 21.87
C SER A 272 -110.51 -11.11 22.12
N GLY A 273 -110.63 -9.98 22.81
CA GLY A 273 -109.50 -9.10 23.15
C GLY A 273 -109.49 -7.74 22.45
N THR A 274 -110.42 -7.48 21.53
CA THR A 274 -110.44 -6.23 20.73
C THR A 274 -111.10 -5.04 21.45
N GLY A 275 -111.83 -5.29 22.55
CA GLY A 275 -112.41 -4.25 23.40
C GLY A 275 -113.43 -3.35 22.68
N SER A 276 -113.83 -2.25 23.33
CA SER A 276 -114.78 -1.27 22.76
C SER A 276 -114.15 -0.32 21.73
N SER A 277 -112.81 -0.26 21.69
CA SER A 277 -112.05 0.58 20.77
C SER A 277 -111.99 0.01 19.36
N GLY A 278 -112.32 -1.27 19.19
CA GLY A 278 -112.31 -1.92 17.89
C GLY A 278 -110.91 -2.28 17.40
N GLU A 279 -110.83 -2.64 16.12
CA GLU A 279 -109.60 -2.96 15.42
C GLU A 279 -108.74 -1.71 15.19
N MET A 280 -107.42 -1.90 15.22
CA MET A 280 -106.42 -0.88 14.95
C MET A 280 -106.09 -0.86 13.45
N PHE A 281 -107.11 -0.65 12.59
CA PHE A 281 -106.95 -0.67 11.13
C PHE A 281 -106.01 0.41 10.56
N MET A 282 -105.67 1.41 11.38
CA MET A 282 -104.72 2.47 11.05
C MET A 282 -103.27 2.12 11.35
N ASN A 283 -103.01 0.89 11.78
CA ASN A 283 -101.67 0.37 11.92
C ASN A 283 -101.04 0.16 10.54
N TYR A 284 -99.74 0.45 10.41
CA TYR A 284 -99.03 0.21 9.14
C TYR A 284 -99.03 -1.25 8.70
N MET A 285 -99.23 -2.21 9.61
CA MET A 285 -99.28 -3.65 9.31
C MET A 285 -100.69 -4.18 8.94
N ASP A 286 -101.65 -3.30 8.66
CA ASP A 286 -102.94 -3.65 8.03
C ASP A 286 -102.94 -3.32 6.51
N TYR A 287 -104.02 -3.61 5.81
CA TYR A 287 -104.16 -3.47 4.34
C TYR A 287 -104.93 -2.22 3.87
N THR A 288 -105.08 -1.25 4.76
CA THR A 288 -105.77 0.01 4.47
C THR A 288 -105.00 0.86 3.43
N ASN A 289 -105.65 1.91 2.91
CA ASN A 289 -105.02 2.87 2.01
C ASN A 289 -103.91 3.64 2.74
N ASP A 290 -102.92 4.15 2.00
CA ASP A 290 -101.76 4.84 2.60
C ASP A 290 -102.16 6.02 3.50
N ALA A 291 -103.23 6.73 3.18
CA ALA A 291 -103.74 7.87 3.96
C ALA A 291 -104.47 7.46 5.26
N CYS A 292 -104.67 6.16 5.48
CA CYS A 292 -105.47 5.62 6.56
C CYS A 292 -104.68 4.70 7.49
N MET A 293 -103.35 4.61 7.27
CA MET A 293 -102.39 4.02 8.17
C MET A 293 -101.33 5.05 8.55
N PHE A 294 -101.08 5.21 9.84
CA PHE A 294 -100.25 6.32 10.34
C PHE A 294 -99.61 6.05 11.71
N MET A 295 -99.55 4.78 12.15
CA MET A 295 -98.90 4.42 13.42
C MET A 295 -98.34 2.98 13.46
N PHE A 296 -97.26 2.83 14.24
CA PHE A 296 -96.86 1.58 14.88
C PHE A 296 -97.22 1.62 16.37
N SER A 297 -97.40 0.45 16.99
CA SER A 297 -97.56 0.31 18.45
C SER A 297 -96.21 0.24 19.19
N THR A 298 -96.23 0.42 20.50
CA THR A 298 -95.06 0.30 21.37
C THR A 298 -94.53 -1.13 21.37
N GLY A 299 -95.42 -2.12 21.33
CA GLY A 299 -95.05 -3.53 21.18
C GLY A 299 -94.37 -3.82 19.83
N GLN A 300 -94.87 -3.24 18.74
CA GLN A 300 -94.23 -3.32 17.41
C GLN A 300 -92.85 -2.66 17.42
N LYS A 301 -92.70 -1.45 17.98
CA LYS A 301 -91.38 -0.82 18.21
C LYS A 301 -90.42 -1.77 18.91
N ASN A 302 -90.83 -2.34 20.04
CA ASN A 302 -89.97 -3.20 20.85
C ASN A 302 -89.53 -4.43 20.07
N ARG A 303 -90.42 -5.00 19.27
CA ARG A 303 -90.14 -6.13 18.40
C ARG A 303 -89.13 -5.80 17.30
N MET A 304 -89.31 -4.67 16.59
CA MET A 304 -88.36 -4.22 15.56
C MET A 304 -86.97 -3.94 16.13
N ARG A 305 -86.89 -3.26 17.29
CA ARG A 305 -85.63 -2.98 17.98
C ARG A 305 -84.96 -4.25 18.51
N ALA A 306 -85.74 -5.24 18.93
CA ALA A 306 -85.22 -6.56 19.31
C ALA A 306 -84.58 -7.25 18.11
N THR A 307 -85.24 -7.26 16.95
CA THR A 307 -84.71 -7.81 15.69
C THR A 307 -83.39 -7.15 15.29
N LEU A 308 -83.29 -5.82 15.43
CA LEU A 308 -82.04 -5.07 15.20
C LEU A 308 -80.94 -5.37 16.22
N ASN A 309 -81.25 -6.05 17.33
CA ASN A 309 -80.27 -6.50 18.31
C ASN A 309 -79.98 -8.01 18.21
N SER A 310 -80.81 -8.79 17.52
CA SER A 310 -80.63 -10.22 17.26
C SER A 310 -80.13 -10.45 15.83
N SER A 311 -81.01 -10.92 14.94
CA SER A 311 -80.72 -11.35 13.58
C SER A 311 -80.16 -10.26 12.67
N ARG A 312 -80.35 -8.97 13.02
CA ARG A 312 -79.90 -7.82 12.24
C ARG A 312 -78.89 -6.92 12.97
N SER A 313 -78.24 -7.43 14.02
CA SER A 313 -77.30 -6.69 14.86
C SER A 313 -76.10 -6.07 14.14
N SER A 314 -75.69 -6.62 13.00
CA SER A 314 -74.56 -6.09 12.21
C SER A 314 -74.82 -4.67 11.69
N LEU A 315 -76.07 -4.30 11.43
CA LEU A 315 -76.46 -2.97 10.95
C LEU A 315 -76.11 -1.86 11.95
N LEU A 316 -76.06 -2.18 13.26
CA LEU A 316 -75.70 -1.23 14.31
C LEU A 316 -74.25 -0.73 14.20
N SER A 317 -73.40 -1.49 13.50
CA SER A 317 -71.99 -1.17 13.25
C SER A 317 -71.69 -0.77 11.81
N SER A 318 -72.72 -0.67 10.96
CA SER A 318 -72.52 -0.38 9.55
C SER A 318 -71.96 1.04 9.33
N LEU A 319 -70.98 1.14 8.45
CA LEU A 319 -70.38 2.41 8.03
C LEU A 319 -71.12 3.04 6.83
N GLY A 320 -72.22 2.43 6.38
CA GLY A 320 -72.94 2.85 5.17
C GLY A 320 -73.47 4.29 5.23
N CYS A 321 -73.87 4.78 6.41
CA CYS A 321 -74.30 6.16 6.63
C CYS A 321 -73.15 7.12 6.97
N GLN A 322 -71.92 6.62 7.17
CA GLN A 322 -70.81 7.46 7.59
C GLN A 322 -70.21 8.17 6.36
N VAL A 323 -70.29 9.50 6.36
CA VAL A 323 -69.74 10.35 5.32
C VAL A 323 -68.26 10.03 5.07
N VAL A 324 -67.91 9.81 3.80
CA VAL A 324 -66.54 9.62 3.34
C VAL A 324 -66.10 10.89 2.65
N TYR A 325 -65.08 11.55 3.20
CA TYR A 325 -64.49 12.72 2.56
C TYR A 325 -63.33 12.29 1.64
N PRO A 326 -63.20 12.88 0.44
CA PRO A 326 -62.06 12.60 -0.42
C PRO A 326 -60.77 13.08 0.26
N PRO A 327 -59.68 12.29 0.24
CA PRO A 327 -58.40 12.71 0.81
C PRO A 327 -57.85 13.90 0.03
N ILE A 328 -57.12 14.78 0.72
CA ILE A 328 -56.36 15.86 0.08
C ILE A 328 -55.08 15.26 -0.50
N ILE A 329 -54.80 15.52 -1.77
CA ILE A 329 -53.58 15.08 -2.46
C ILE A 329 -52.83 16.33 -2.93
N LEU A 330 -51.56 16.43 -2.55
CA LEU A 330 -50.69 17.54 -2.89
C LEU A 330 -49.68 17.12 -3.97
N SER A 331 -49.53 17.96 -4.99
CA SER A 331 -48.44 17.92 -5.95
C SER A 331 -47.85 19.32 -6.13
N SER A 332 -46.62 19.43 -6.61
CA SER A 332 -45.99 20.74 -6.78
C SER A 332 -44.98 20.75 -7.91
N THR A 333 -44.63 21.96 -8.35
CA THR A 333 -43.42 22.25 -9.11
C THR A 333 -42.62 23.31 -8.36
N THR A 334 -41.32 23.07 -8.16
CA THR A 334 -40.42 24.00 -7.49
C THR A 334 -39.46 24.65 -8.48
N THR A 335 -39.14 25.91 -8.24
CA THR A 335 -38.10 26.66 -8.95
C THR A 335 -37.05 27.07 -7.95
N ASN A 336 -35.82 26.60 -8.17
CA ASN A 336 -34.66 26.91 -7.34
C ASN A 336 -34.12 28.32 -7.60
N LEU A 337 -33.24 28.81 -6.74
CA LEU A 337 -32.63 30.15 -6.90
C LEU A 337 -31.75 30.19 -8.15
N SER A 338 -31.74 31.32 -8.86
CA SER A 338 -30.86 31.52 -10.02
C SER A 338 -29.39 31.69 -9.62
N CYS A 339 -29.13 32.40 -8.50
CA CYS A 339 -27.80 32.69 -7.97
C CYS A 339 -27.70 32.35 -6.48
N SER A 340 -26.48 32.14 -6.00
CA SER A 340 -26.24 32.02 -4.55
C SER A 340 -26.73 33.29 -3.84
N LEU A 341 -27.45 33.13 -2.73
CA LEU A 341 -28.07 34.21 -1.95
C LEU A 341 -29.15 35.03 -2.70
N ALA A 342 -29.61 34.60 -3.87
CA ALA A 342 -30.79 35.20 -4.51
C ALA A 342 -32.07 34.93 -3.71
N ASN A 343 -33.18 35.57 -4.10
CA ASN A 343 -34.49 35.37 -3.48
C ASN A 343 -35.57 35.22 -4.55
N ASP A 344 -35.31 34.42 -5.59
CA ASP A 344 -36.19 34.24 -6.75
C ASP A 344 -36.75 32.83 -6.87
N GLY A 345 -36.59 32.00 -5.82
CA GLY A 345 -37.21 30.68 -5.76
C GLY A 345 -38.74 30.76 -5.67
N SER A 346 -39.43 29.69 -6.08
CA SER A 346 -40.89 29.59 -5.99
C SER A 346 -41.39 28.15 -5.84
N ILE A 347 -42.57 27.99 -5.25
CA ILE A 347 -43.30 26.73 -5.16
C ILE A 347 -44.71 26.97 -5.71
N ASN A 348 -45.04 26.27 -6.79
CA ASN A 348 -46.37 26.22 -7.38
C ASN A 348 -47.03 24.91 -6.92
N LEU A 349 -48.08 25.02 -6.11
CA LEU A 349 -48.73 23.92 -5.40
C LEU A 349 -50.09 23.60 -6.02
N SER A 350 -50.33 22.33 -6.35
CA SER A 350 -51.64 21.83 -6.75
C SER A 350 -52.21 20.94 -5.65
N ALA A 351 -53.41 21.26 -5.18
CA ALA A 351 -54.16 20.45 -4.23
C ALA A 351 -55.46 19.94 -4.89
N ILE A 352 -55.67 18.62 -4.87
CA ILE A 352 -56.90 17.97 -5.36
C ILE A 352 -57.53 17.14 -4.24
N GLY A 353 -58.85 16.93 -4.29
CA GLY A 353 -59.60 16.29 -3.21
C GLY A 353 -59.95 17.26 -2.07
N GLY A 354 -60.32 16.73 -0.90
CA GLY A 354 -60.86 17.51 0.22
C GLY A 354 -62.22 18.17 -0.05
N VAL A 355 -62.81 18.77 0.99
CA VAL A 355 -64.05 19.55 0.90
C VAL A 355 -63.73 21.05 0.76
N SER A 356 -64.17 21.67 -0.33
CA SER A 356 -63.95 23.11 -0.58
C SER A 356 -64.66 24.01 0.46
N PRO A 357 -64.08 25.17 0.85
CA PRO A 357 -62.78 25.72 0.43
C PRO A 357 -61.57 25.09 1.11
N LEU A 358 -60.44 25.03 0.40
CA LEU A 358 -59.12 24.69 0.96
C LEU A 358 -58.43 25.95 1.52
N SER A 359 -57.72 25.79 2.62
CA SER A 359 -56.89 26.82 3.26
C SER A 359 -55.44 26.34 3.34
N TYR A 360 -54.49 27.27 3.25
CA TYR A 360 -53.06 26.98 3.19
C TYR A 360 -52.34 27.73 4.32
N VAL A 361 -51.40 27.07 4.98
CA VAL A 361 -50.50 27.70 5.96
C VAL A 361 -49.08 27.23 5.67
N TRP A 362 -48.23 28.17 5.27
CA TRP A 362 -46.83 27.91 5.01
C TRP A 362 -45.97 28.22 6.25
N SER A 363 -44.82 27.56 6.37
CA SER A 363 -43.84 27.80 7.44
C SER A 363 -43.26 29.21 7.46
N ASN A 364 -43.31 29.92 6.33
CA ASN A 364 -42.95 31.34 6.23
C ASN A 364 -44.11 32.30 6.57
N GLY A 365 -45.27 31.77 7.00
CA GLY A 365 -46.46 32.52 7.36
C GLY A 365 -47.38 32.88 6.20
N SER A 366 -47.07 32.50 4.96
CA SER A 366 -47.97 32.73 3.82
C SER A 366 -49.24 31.87 3.91
N THR A 367 -50.34 32.38 3.37
CA THR A 367 -51.63 31.67 3.30
C THR A 367 -52.15 31.48 1.87
N THR A 368 -51.34 31.80 0.87
CA THR A 368 -51.66 31.59 -0.55
C THR A 368 -51.34 30.15 -0.96
N GLN A 369 -52.02 29.66 -2.00
CA GLN A 369 -51.72 28.35 -2.59
C GLN A 369 -50.26 28.29 -3.08
N ASP A 370 -49.86 29.26 -3.89
CA ASP A 370 -48.52 29.38 -4.43
C ASP A 370 -47.70 30.41 -3.64
N ILE A 371 -46.39 30.19 -3.54
CA ILE A 371 -45.45 31.12 -2.94
C ILE A 371 -44.24 31.36 -3.86
N SER A 372 -43.73 32.59 -3.87
CA SER A 372 -42.62 33.05 -4.71
C SER A 372 -41.72 34.02 -3.94
N ASN A 373 -40.61 34.41 -4.57
CA ASN A 373 -39.56 35.24 -3.97
C ASN A 373 -38.91 34.59 -2.74
N LEU A 374 -38.62 33.30 -2.84
CA LEU A 374 -38.12 32.47 -1.74
C LEU A 374 -36.59 32.45 -1.71
N SER A 375 -36.03 32.50 -0.51
CA SER A 375 -34.63 32.16 -0.24
C SER A 375 -34.44 30.64 -0.19
N SER A 376 -33.20 30.17 -0.29
CA SER A 376 -32.82 28.77 -0.05
C SER A 376 -33.31 28.28 1.32
N GLY A 377 -33.88 27.06 1.37
CA GLY A 377 -34.37 26.49 2.62
C GLY A 377 -35.57 25.55 2.48
N TYR A 378 -36.06 25.08 3.62
CA TYR A 378 -37.23 24.21 3.72
C TYR A 378 -38.52 25.01 3.94
N TYR A 379 -39.52 24.74 3.12
CA TYR A 379 -40.86 25.29 3.21
C TYR A 379 -41.86 24.18 3.44
N ASN A 380 -42.55 24.23 4.58
CA ASN A 380 -43.63 23.30 4.91
C ASN A 380 -44.97 23.98 4.65
N VAL A 381 -45.91 23.26 4.03
CA VAL A 381 -47.30 23.70 3.90
C VAL A 381 -48.20 22.71 4.62
N THR A 382 -49.17 23.23 5.35
CA THR A 382 -50.35 22.50 5.81
C THR A 382 -51.56 23.02 5.03
N VAL A 383 -52.26 22.10 4.37
CA VAL A 383 -53.51 22.37 3.65
C VAL A 383 -54.66 21.79 4.45
N THR A 384 -55.65 22.62 4.79
CA THR A 384 -56.83 22.23 5.57
C THR A 384 -58.10 22.47 4.77
N ASP A 385 -58.97 21.48 4.69
CA ASP A 385 -60.27 21.59 4.02
C ASP A 385 -61.39 22.11 4.95
N ALA A 386 -62.60 22.31 4.40
CA ALA A 386 -63.73 22.88 5.14
C ALA A 386 -64.28 22.00 6.26
N VAL A 387 -63.97 20.70 6.26
CA VAL A 387 -64.40 19.73 7.28
C VAL A 387 -63.28 19.42 8.28
N GLY A 388 -62.12 20.07 8.15
CA GLY A 388 -61.00 19.98 9.07
C GLY A 388 -60.00 18.87 8.75
N GLN A 389 -60.08 18.24 7.56
CA GLN A 389 -59.00 17.34 7.12
C GLN A 389 -57.76 18.15 6.78
N THR A 390 -56.59 17.62 7.15
CA THR A 390 -55.31 18.27 6.91
C THR A 390 -54.37 17.35 6.15
N GLU A 391 -53.64 17.90 5.18
CA GLU A 391 -52.51 17.24 4.52
C GLU A 391 -51.30 18.19 4.53
N SER A 392 -50.10 17.67 4.73
CA SER A 392 -48.89 18.49 4.80
C SER A 392 -47.80 17.99 3.87
N SER A 393 -47.05 18.92 3.29
CA SER A 393 -45.90 18.60 2.44
C SER A 393 -44.73 19.54 2.75
N THR A 394 -43.52 19.08 2.47
CA THR A 394 -42.29 19.85 2.68
C THR A 394 -41.49 19.90 1.40
N PHE A 395 -41.07 21.10 1.03
CA PHE A 395 -40.29 21.37 -0.18
C PHE A 395 -38.95 21.98 0.20
N TYR A 396 -37.89 21.63 -0.53
CA TYR A 396 -36.58 22.25 -0.38
C TYR A 396 -36.29 23.08 -1.63
N ILE A 397 -36.02 24.37 -1.40
CA ILE A 397 -35.52 25.28 -2.43
C ILE A 397 -34.01 25.30 -2.30
N SER A 398 -33.30 24.82 -3.31
CA SER A 398 -31.84 24.83 -3.32
C SER A 398 -31.29 26.12 -3.95
N GLU A 399 -30.06 26.47 -3.59
CA GLU A 399 -29.26 27.48 -4.29
C GLU A 399 -28.06 26.83 -5.00
N PRO A 400 -27.58 27.42 -6.11
CA PRO A 400 -26.33 27.00 -6.72
C PRO A 400 -25.14 27.33 -5.80
N SER A 401 -24.04 26.59 -5.96
CA SER A 401 -22.79 26.91 -5.24
C SER A 401 -22.31 28.32 -5.64
N PRO A 402 -21.75 29.12 -4.73
CA PRO A 402 -21.18 30.42 -5.08
C PRO A 402 -20.03 30.25 -6.08
N ILE A 403 -19.81 31.25 -6.94
CA ILE A 403 -18.67 31.25 -7.85
C ILE A 403 -17.39 31.44 -7.02
N ILE A 404 -16.49 30.48 -7.12
CA ILE A 404 -15.19 30.48 -6.46
C ILE A 404 -14.11 30.57 -7.54
N ILE A 405 -13.25 31.57 -7.40
CA ILE A 405 -12.09 31.76 -8.27
C ILE A 405 -10.83 31.47 -7.46
N THR A 406 -10.05 30.50 -7.93
CA THR A 406 -8.65 30.36 -7.52
C THR A 406 -7.77 30.78 -8.68
N TYR A 407 -6.59 31.31 -8.38
CA TYR A 407 -5.68 31.78 -9.40
C TYR A 407 -4.22 31.57 -9.00
N SER A 408 -3.36 31.41 -10.00
CA SER A 408 -1.92 31.50 -9.85
C SER A 408 -1.39 32.65 -10.71
N VAL A 409 -0.42 33.37 -10.18
CA VAL A 409 0.21 34.49 -10.85
C VAL A 409 1.68 34.19 -11.02
N ASN A 410 2.15 34.26 -12.26
CA ASN A 410 3.58 34.39 -12.53
C ASN A 410 3.88 35.87 -12.70
N SER A 411 4.73 36.38 -11.80
CA SER A 411 5.29 37.72 -11.96
C SER A 411 6.13 37.80 -13.24
N THR A 412 6.38 39.02 -13.69
CA THR A 412 7.34 39.25 -14.78
C THR A 412 8.73 38.75 -14.40
N SER A 413 9.55 38.30 -15.35
CA SER A 413 10.91 37.78 -15.03
C SER A 413 11.86 38.86 -14.50
N GLN A 414 11.67 40.11 -14.93
CA GLN A 414 12.42 41.27 -14.51
C GLN A 414 11.57 42.53 -14.66
N ALA A 415 11.92 43.59 -13.93
CA ALA A 415 11.35 44.93 -14.12
C ALA A 415 11.36 45.35 -15.60
N GLY A 416 10.18 45.77 -16.10
CA GLY A 416 9.98 46.24 -17.47
C GLY A 416 9.63 45.17 -18.52
N PHE A 417 9.59 43.89 -18.16
CA PHE A 417 9.22 42.81 -19.07
C PHE A 417 7.69 42.59 -19.13
N SER A 418 7.23 41.96 -20.21
CA SER A 418 5.81 41.65 -20.46
C SER A 418 5.57 40.15 -20.58
N ASP A 419 6.16 39.36 -19.68
CA ASP A 419 6.13 37.90 -19.67
C ASP A 419 5.38 37.31 -18.47
N GLY A 420 4.71 38.16 -17.67
CA GLY A 420 3.83 37.72 -16.60
C GLY A 420 2.61 36.96 -17.13
N SER A 421 1.96 36.19 -16.26
CA SER A 421 0.73 35.47 -16.58
C SER A 421 -0.17 35.28 -15.37
N ILE A 422 -1.47 35.18 -15.61
CA ILE A 422 -2.48 34.81 -14.62
C ILE A 422 -3.24 33.61 -15.17
N PHE A 423 -3.21 32.50 -14.43
CA PHE A 423 -4.03 31.32 -14.69
C PHE A 423 -5.12 31.25 -13.63
N THR A 424 -6.37 31.06 -14.06
CA THR A 424 -7.52 31.03 -13.17
C THR A 424 -8.23 29.69 -13.26
N THR A 425 -8.80 29.23 -12.16
CA THR A 425 -9.75 28.12 -12.12
C THR A 425 -11.04 28.63 -11.51
N VAL A 426 -12.12 28.56 -12.28
CA VAL A 426 -13.46 28.96 -11.85
C VAL A 426 -14.28 27.71 -11.55
N SER A 427 -14.93 27.70 -10.39
CA SER A 427 -15.80 26.63 -9.91
C SER A 427 -17.03 27.19 -9.22
N GLY A 428 -18.10 26.40 -9.08
CA GLY A 428 -19.40 26.91 -8.59
C GLY A 428 -20.13 27.76 -9.63
N GLY A 429 -21.30 28.31 -9.30
CA GLY A 429 -22.22 28.90 -10.27
C GLY A 429 -22.77 27.88 -11.28
N THR A 430 -23.34 28.38 -12.38
CA THR A 430 -23.94 27.59 -13.46
C THR A 430 -23.18 27.80 -14.77
N ALA A 431 -22.42 26.81 -15.22
CA ALA A 431 -21.69 26.86 -16.49
C ALA A 431 -22.66 26.92 -17.69
N PRO A 432 -22.27 27.52 -18.84
CA PRO A 432 -20.94 28.09 -19.15
C PRO A 432 -20.65 29.45 -18.50
N TYR A 433 -19.37 29.79 -18.35
CA TYR A 433 -18.93 31.10 -17.85
C TYR A 433 -18.48 32.00 -18.99
N SER A 434 -18.69 33.31 -18.82
CA SER A 434 -18.09 34.37 -19.64
C SER A 434 -17.09 35.16 -18.81
N PHE A 435 -15.94 35.45 -19.40
CA PHE A 435 -14.81 36.10 -18.73
C PHE A 435 -14.54 37.48 -19.32
N SER A 436 -14.15 38.43 -18.47
CA SER A 436 -13.67 39.74 -18.89
C SER A 436 -12.53 40.20 -17.99
N TRP A 437 -11.47 40.73 -18.60
CA TRP A 437 -10.32 41.30 -17.91
C TRP A 437 -10.20 42.78 -18.23
N GLN A 438 -9.79 43.57 -17.23
CA GLN A 438 -9.28 44.92 -17.41
C GLN A 438 -7.94 45.05 -16.71
N GLY A 439 -6.98 45.76 -17.29
CA GLY A 439 -5.64 45.90 -16.71
C GLY A 439 -4.95 47.21 -17.04
N PRO A 440 -3.65 47.33 -16.69
CA PRO A 440 -2.86 48.53 -16.93
C PRO A 440 -2.78 48.85 -18.43
N ASN A 441 -2.57 50.13 -18.76
CA ASN A 441 -2.43 50.62 -20.14
C ASN A 441 -3.61 50.24 -21.08
N GLY A 442 -4.81 50.07 -20.53
CA GLY A 442 -6.01 49.75 -21.32
C GLY A 442 -6.08 48.28 -21.75
N TYR A 443 -5.34 47.38 -21.10
CA TYR A 443 -5.42 45.95 -21.37
C TYR A 443 -6.85 45.41 -21.19
N SER A 444 -7.32 44.60 -22.12
CA SER A 444 -8.60 43.87 -22.02
C SER A 444 -8.51 42.49 -22.67
N ALA A 445 -9.15 41.49 -22.08
CA ALA A 445 -9.25 40.14 -22.63
C ALA A 445 -10.57 39.48 -22.22
N SER A 446 -10.95 38.40 -22.91
CA SER A 446 -12.16 37.60 -22.61
C SER A 446 -11.87 36.10 -22.46
N THR A 447 -10.60 35.73 -22.36
CA THR A 447 -10.17 34.35 -22.08
C THR A 447 -10.08 34.12 -20.57
N GLN A 448 -10.20 32.86 -20.14
CA GLN A 448 -10.07 32.49 -18.72
C GLN A 448 -8.65 32.78 -18.19
N ASP A 449 -7.63 32.37 -18.95
CA ASP A 449 -6.23 32.60 -18.64
C ASP A 449 -5.66 33.69 -19.54
N ILE A 450 -4.73 34.47 -18.99
CA ILE A 450 -4.07 35.58 -19.70
C ILE A 450 -2.56 35.53 -19.50
N GLN A 451 -1.81 35.83 -20.56
CA GLN A 451 -0.34 35.77 -20.61
C GLN A 451 0.22 37.02 -21.29
N ASN A 452 1.55 37.14 -21.30
CA ASN A 452 2.30 38.28 -21.82
C ASN A 452 1.96 39.60 -21.11
N LEU A 453 1.83 39.53 -19.78
CA LEU A 453 1.40 40.62 -18.92
C LEU A 453 2.59 41.42 -18.41
N ILE A 454 2.39 42.73 -18.25
CA ILE A 454 3.30 43.60 -17.51
C ILE A 454 2.92 43.59 -16.02
N ALA A 455 3.82 44.07 -15.16
CA ALA A 455 3.49 44.26 -13.75
C ALA A 455 2.36 45.29 -13.57
N GLY A 456 1.44 45.02 -12.65
CA GLY A 456 0.29 45.88 -12.37
C GLY A 456 -0.95 45.10 -11.91
N THR A 457 -2.06 45.81 -11.72
CA THR A 457 -3.33 45.24 -11.23
C THR A 457 -4.28 44.92 -12.38
N TYR A 458 -4.77 43.69 -12.40
CA TYR A 458 -5.74 43.16 -13.35
C TYR A 458 -7.05 42.86 -12.62
N ILE A 459 -8.16 43.40 -13.13
CA ILE A 459 -9.51 43.14 -12.66
C ILE A 459 -10.09 42.00 -13.48
N PHE A 460 -10.39 40.89 -12.82
CA PHE A 460 -11.07 39.74 -13.40
C PHE A 460 -12.55 39.80 -13.06
N TYR A 461 -13.39 39.76 -14.10
CA TYR A 461 -14.84 39.66 -13.99
C TYR A 461 -15.30 38.36 -14.63
N VAL A 462 -16.05 37.57 -13.87
CA VAL A 462 -16.68 36.34 -14.37
C VAL A 462 -18.18 36.45 -14.18
N ILE A 463 -18.93 35.99 -15.17
CA ILE A 463 -20.38 35.83 -15.11
C ILE A 463 -20.75 34.42 -15.58
N ASP A 464 -21.66 33.77 -14.87
CA ASP A 464 -22.18 32.45 -15.23
C ASP A 464 -23.41 32.53 -16.15
N ASP A 465 -23.98 31.38 -16.54
CA ASP A 465 -25.11 31.30 -17.48
C ASP A 465 -26.41 31.87 -16.91
N ASN A 466 -26.54 31.88 -15.57
CA ASN A 466 -27.69 32.46 -14.87
C ASN A 466 -27.53 33.97 -14.61
N GLY A 467 -26.40 34.56 -15.02
CA GLY A 467 -26.10 35.98 -14.83
C GLY A 467 -25.49 36.32 -13.47
N CYS A 468 -25.06 35.33 -12.68
CA CYS A 468 -24.38 35.53 -11.42
C CYS A 468 -22.94 35.95 -11.68
N SER A 469 -22.47 37.02 -11.04
CA SER A 469 -21.16 37.61 -11.35
C SER A 469 -20.28 37.82 -10.12
N GLU A 470 -18.98 37.62 -10.30
CA GLU A 470 -17.95 37.91 -9.31
C GLU A 470 -16.83 38.77 -9.90
N LEU A 471 -16.21 39.60 -9.05
CA LEU A 471 -15.12 40.50 -9.43
C LEU A 471 -13.93 40.34 -8.50
N PHE A 472 -12.76 40.11 -9.09
CA PHE A 472 -11.49 39.95 -8.37
C PHE A 472 -10.45 40.94 -8.86
N SER A 473 -9.60 41.41 -7.95
CA SER A 473 -8.45 42.26 -8.24
C SER A 473 -7.17 41.47 -8.00
N ILE A 474 -6.41 41.18 -9.05
CA ILE A 474 -5.22 40.34 -9.04
C ILE A 474 -4.00 41.18 -9.42
N VAL A 475 -2.91 41.07 -8.66
CA VAL A 475 -1.68 41.86 -8.90
C VAL A 475 -0.61 40.97 -9.51
N VAL A 476 -0.10 41.37 -10.68
CA VAL A 476 1.13 40.81 -11.27
C VAL A 476 2.31 41.62 -10.75
N GLY A 477 3.22 40.96 -10.04
CA GLY A 477 4.42 41.58 -9.48
C GLY A 477 5.50 41.84 -10.52
N GLU A 478 6.44 42.71 -10.16
CA GLU A 478 7.74 42.79 -10.84
C GLU A 478 8.65 41.68 -10.32
N GLY A 479 9.30 40.94 -11.24
CA GLY A 479 10.35 40.01 -10.86
C GLY A 479 11.55 40.74 -10.30
N GLN A 480 11.94 40.39 -9.07
CA GLN A 480 13.28 40.69 -8.57
C GLN A 480 14.21 39.52 -8.92
N LEU A 481 15.36 39.83 -9.52
CA LEU A 481 16.41 38.83 -9.66
C LEU A 481 16.81 38.36 -8.25
N THR A 482 16.80 37.05 -8.03
CA THR A 482 17.35 36.48 -6.79
C THR A 482 18.85 36.80 -6.74
N PRO A 483 19.38 37.25 -5.57
CA PRO A 483 20.80 37.54 -5.46
C PRO A 483 21.62 36.28 -5.71
N LEU A 484 22.60 36.36 -6.61
CA LEU A 484 23.55 35.28 -6.90
C LEU A 484 24.12 34.69 -5.59
N GLN A 485 23.88 33.40 -5.34
CA GLN A 485 24.35 32.68 -4.16
C GLN A 485 25.53 31.77 -4.53
N VAL A 486 26.56 31.74 -3.69
CA VAL A 486 27.71 30.84 -3.84
C VAL A 486 27.95 30.15 -2.51
N ASN A 487 27.70 28.85 -2.48
CA ASN A 487 28.11 27.98 -1.38
C ASN A 487 29.51 27.43 -1.64
N VAL A 488 30.25 27.18 -0.57
CA VAL A 488 31.62 26.66 -0.65
C VAL A 488 31.81 25.49 0.29
N VAL A 489 32.60 24.51 -0.15
CA VAL A 489 33.23 23.52 0.72
C VAL A 489 34.74 23.58 0.45
N THR A 490 35.53 23.81 1.50
CA THR A 490 36.98 23.78 1.43
C THR A 490 37.53 22.50 2.07
N SER A 491 38.59 21.96 1.49
CA SER A 491 39.41 20.92 2.10
C SER A 491 40.82 21.46 2.28
N ASP A 492 41.30 21.47 3.52
CA ASP A 492 42.66 21.87 3.87
C ASP A 492 43.68 20.80 3.46
N ILE A 493 44.96 21.14 3.58
CA ILE A 493 46.08 20.26 3.25
C ILE A 493 46.36 19.31 4.42
N ASP A 494 46.56 18.01 4.14
CA ASP A 494 46.68 16.99 5.18
C ASP A 494 48.07 16.92 5.83
N CYS A 495 49.14 17.20 5.06
CA CYS A 495 50.53 17.19 5.52
C CYS A 495 51.26 18.47 5.09
N PHE A 496 52.14 18.97 5.96
CA PHE A 496 52.99 20.11 5.65
C PHE A 496 53.74 19.93 4.31
N GLY A 497 53.62 20.91 3.41
CA GLY A 497 54.27 20.92 2.10
C GLY A 497 53.54 20.14 0.99
N ASN A 498 52.41 19.48 1.29
CA ASN A 498 51.56 18.89 0.25
C ASN A 498 50.70 19.95 -0.45
N ASN A 499 50.19 19.62 -1.64
CA ASN A 499 49.28 20.48 -2.40
C ASN A 499 47.95 19.76 -2.68
N ASN A 500 47.34 19.15 -1.67
CA ASN A 500 46.10 18.39 -1.83
C ASN A 500 44.85 19.13 -1.37
N GLY A 501 44.94 20.43 -1.06
CA GLY A 501 43.79 21.26 -0.74
C GLY A 501 42.83 21.43 -1.93
N SER A 502 41.56 21.75 -1.65
CA SER A 502 40.56 21.99 -2.69
C SER A 502 39.49 22.99 -2.24
N ILE A 503 38.87 23.65 -3.23
CA ILE A 503 37.71 24.52 -3.05
C ILE A 503 36.65 24.06 -4.04
N ASN A 504 35.52 23.58 -3.52
CA ASN A 504 34.35 23.21 -4.30
C ASN A 504 33.28 24.30 -4.16
N LEU A 505 32.89 24.93 -5.27
CA LEU A 505 31.84 25.92 -5.29
C LEU A 505 30.54 25.30 -5.78
N THR A 506 29.43 25.79 -5.26
CA THR A 506 28.10 25.51 -5.82
C THR A 506 27.37 26.81 -5.98
N VAL A 507 27.20 27.24 -7.23
CA VAL A 507 26.49 28.48 -7.56
C VAL A 507 25.01 28.18 -7.80
N SER A 508 24.16 28.90 -7.07
CA SER A 508 22.70 28.85 -7.25
C SER A 508 22.15 30.27 -7.38
N ASP A 509 20.95 30.38 -7.97
CA ASP A 509 20.29 31.67 -8.23
C ASP A 509 21.04 32.56 -9.26
N GLY A 510 20.42 33.67 -9.66
CA GLY A 510 20.91 34.50 -10.77
C GLY A 510 20.65 33.90 -12.16
N ALA A 511 21.15 34.56 -13.21
CA ALA A 511 20.93 34.16 -14.60
C ALA A 511 22.11 33.33 -15.17
N THR A 512 21.83 32.16 -15.75
CA THR A 512 22.85 31.32 -16.42
C THR A 512 23.18 31.83 -17.83
N PRO A 513 24.41 31.60 -18.36
CA PRO A 513 25.55 30.91 -17.74
C PRO A 513 26.34 31.78 -16.75
N TYR A 514 27.02 31.13 -15.78
CA TYR A 514 27.93 31.79 -14.84
C TYR A 514 29.36 31.85 -15.38
N SER A 515 30.12 32.85 -14.95
CA SER A 515 31.55 32.98 -15.23
C SER A 515 32.35 33.13 -13.95
N PHE A 516 33.54 32.50 -13.90
CA PHE A 516 34.40 32.44 -12.72
C PHE A 516 35.76 33.05 -13.05
N ILE A 517 36.29 33.87 -12.15
CA ILE A 517 37.64 34.42 -12.26
C ILE A 517 38.30 34.33 -10.89
N TRP A 518 39.29 33.45 -10.78
CA TRP A 518 40.10 33.30 -9.58
C TRP A 518 41.34 34.19 -9.61
N ASN A 519 41.83 34.62 -8.45
CA ASN A 519 43.07 35.40 -8.32
C ASN A 519 44.34 34.65 -8.79
N ASN A 520 44.30 33.32 -8.90
CA ASN A 520 45.36 32.51 -9.49
C ASN A 520 45.22 32.36 -11.03
N GLY A 521 44.23 33.01 -11.65
CA GLY A 521 43.99 33.00 -13.09
C GLY A 521 43.11 31.85 -13.60
N ALA A 522 42.63 30.95 -12.73
CA ALA A 522 41.71 29.90 -13.13
C ALA A 522 40.30 30.46 -13.46
N ILE A 523 39.59 29.78 -14.36
CA ILE A 523 38.24 30.14 -14.82
C ILE A 523 37.22 29.01 -14.63
N THR A 524 37.60 27.98 -13.87
CA THR A 524 36.74 26.85 -13.51
C THR A 524 35.92 27.17 -12.26
N GLU A 525 34.77 26.52 -12.11
CA GLU A 525 33.94 26.60 -10.89
C GLU A 525 34.71 26.10 -9.67
N ASP A 526 35.27 24.89 -9.77
CA ASP A 526 36.04 24.25 -8.71
C ASP A 526 37.56 24.40 -8.88
N LEU A 527 38.27 24.38 -7.75
CA LEU A 527 39.72 24.30 -7.67
C LEU A 527 40.18 23.05 -6.90
N SER A 528 41.23 22.39 -7.40
CA SER A 528 41.85 21.23 -6.76
C SER A 528 43.37 21.31 -6.83
N ASN A 529 44.05 20.49 -6.04
CA ASN A 529 45.51 20.45 -5.92
C ASN A 529 46.13 21.78 -5.47
N LEU A 530 45.50 22.40 -4.46
CA LEU A 530 45.87 23.72 -3.97
C LEU A 530 46.96 23.62 -2.89
N ALA A 531 47.90 24.57 -2.97
CA ALA A 531 48.84 24.89 -1.88
C ALA A 531 48.15 25.79 -0.83
N ALA A 532 48.73 25.88 0.37
CA ALA A 532 48.22 26.75 1.43
C ALA A 532 48.24 28.22 0.96
N GLY A 533 47.15 28.94 1.21
CA GLY A 533 46.99 30.31 0.75
C GLY A 533 45.54 30.75 0.60
N THR A 534 45.35 32.01 0.22
CA THR A 534 44.02 32.61 0.03
C THR A 534 43.66 32.70 -1.45
N TYR A 535 42.53 32.12 -1.81
CA TYR A 535 41.97 32.09 -3.16
C TYR A 535 40.72 32.95 -3.21
N THR A 536 40.70 33.96 -4.08
CA THR A 536 39.56 34.87 -4.24
C THR A 536 38.91 34.63 -5.59
N VAL A 537 37.59 34.45 -5.61
CA VAL A 537 36.80 34.26 -6.83
C VAL A 537 35.85 35.43 -7.05
N VAL A 538 35.71 35.84 -8.30
CA VAL A 538 34.60 36.67 -8.78
C VAL A 538 33.70 35.79 -9.64
N VAL A 539 32.43 35.67 -9.25
CA VAL A 539 31.40 34.96 -10.00
C VAL A 539 30.46 35.99 -10.61
N ASN A 540 30.24 35.96 -11.92
CA ASN A 540 29.23 36.80 -12.58
C ASN A 540 28.15 35.95 -13.25
N ASP A 541 26.91 36.42 -13.17
CA ASP A 541 25.76 35.87 -13.88
C ASP A 541 25.53 36.57 -15.24
N ALA A 542 24.65 36.02 -16.08
CA ALA A 542 24.33 36.57 -17.40
C ALA A 542 23.48 37.86 -17.36
N ALA A 543 22.88 38.19 -16.20
CA ALA A 543 22.10 39.40 -15.98
C ALA A 543 22.95 40.57 -15.43
N GLY A 544 24.25 40.35 -15.22
CA GLY A 544 25.20 41.36 -14.76
C GLY A 544 25.36 41.47 -13.25
N GLN A 545 24.86 40.51 -12.47
CA GLN A 545 25.13 40.42 -11.03
C GLN A 545 26.52 39.81 -10.78
N SER A 546 27.25 40.36 -9.81
CA SER A 546 28.59 39.89 -9.42
C SER A 546 28.65 39.53 -7.94
N PHE A 547 29.22 38.37 -7.62
CA PHE A 547 29.54 37.92 -6.27
C PHE A 547 31.05 37.76 -6.12
N THR A 548 31.64 38.24 -5.03
CA THR A 548 33.09 38.11 -4.75
C THR A 548 33.30 37.56 -3.35
N SER A 549 34.14 36.53 -3.25
CA SER A 549 34.48 35.91 -1.96
C SER A 549 35.90 35.37 -1.95
N SER A 550 36.48 35.23 -0.76
CA SER A 550 37.83 34.72 -0.53
C SER A 550 37.82 33.54 0.43
N TYR A 551 38.53 32.47 0.07
CA TYR A 551 38.64 31.24 0.84
C TYR A 551 40.11 30.96 1.15
N THR A 552 40.41 30.47 2.35
CA THR A 552 41.79 30.16 2.75
C THR A 552 41.94 28.66 2.92
N ILE A 553 42.96 28.10 2.27
CA ILE A 553 43.44 26.74 2.48
C ILE A 553 44.61 26.81 3.45
N ILE A 554 44.53 26.08 4.55
CA ILE A 554 45.61 25.99 5.54
C ILE A 554 46.32 24.64 5.45
N GLU A 555 47.54 24.58 6.00
CA GLU A 555 48.31 23.34 6.18
C GLU A 555 48.75 23.21 7.65
N PRO A 556 48.94 22.00 8.18
CA PRO A 556 49.50 21.79 9.51
C PRO A 556 50.97 22.23 9.56
N SER A 557 51.50 22.52 10.75
CA SER A 557 52.93 22.80 10.92
C SER A 557 53.79 21.56 10.65
N GLU A 558 55.05 21.74 10.28
CA GLU A 558 56.01 20.64 10.10
C GLU A 558 56.23 19.87 11.41
N ILE A 559 56.28 18.53 11.34
CA ILE A 559 56.66 17.69 12.50
C ILE A 559 58.15 17.93 12.80
N THR A 560 58.47 18.16 14.06
CA THR A 560 59.83 18.36 14.57
C THR A 560 60.04 17.52 15.83
N ALA A 561 61.29 17.19 16.14
CA ALA A 561 61.63 16.46 17.35
C ALA A 561 62.88 17.04 18.02
N THR A 562 62.85 17.11 19.35
CA THR A 562 64.00 17.45 20.20
C THR A 562 64.30 16.28 21.13
N TYR A 563 65.56 16.05 21.48
CA TYR A 563 65.96 14.90 22.29
C TYR A 563 67.13 15.20 23.23
N SER A 564 67.29 14.38 24.27
CA SER A 564 68.48 14.33 25.12
C SER A 564 69.02 12.90 25.24
N VAL A 565 70.35 12.76 25.33
CA VAL A 565 71.04 11.46 25.30
C VAL A 565 71.81 11.22 26.60
N THR A 566 71.63 10.05 27.18
CA THR A 566 72.52 9.50 28.23
C THR A 566 73.47 8.50 27.60
N ASN A 567 74.78 8.75 27.69
CA ASN A 567 75.84 7.93 27.12
C ASN A 567 76.16 6.69 27.97
N VAL A 568 76.76 5.67 27.33
CA VAL A 568 77.14 4.41 27.98
C VAL A 568 78.40 4.63 28.85
N THR A 569 78.35 4.18 30.11
CA THR A 569 79.40 4.50 31.10
C THR A 569 80.59 3.52 31.12
N THR A 570 80.46 2.37 30.47
CA THR A 570 81.48 1.31 30.43
C THR A 570 81.62 0.74 29.02
N LEU A 571 82.83 0.30 28.66
CA LEU A 571 83.07 -0.35 27.37
C LEU A 571 82.18 -1.58 27.21
N GLY A 572 81.28 -1.55 26.22
CA GLY A 572 80.30 -2.61 25.98
C GLY A 572 79.10 -2.65 26.95
N GLY A 573 78.90 -1.59 27.73
CA GLY A 573 77.72 -1.42 28.60
C GLY A 573 76.42 -1.18 27.82
N ASN A 574 75.29 -1.22 28.53
CA ASN A 574 73.96 -1.04 27.96
C ASN A 574 73.09 -0.07 28.78
N ASP A 575 73.71 0.92 29.44
CA ASP A 575 73.04 1.89 30.31
C ASP A 575 72.69 3.22 29.61
N GLY A 576 72.76 3.28 28.27
CA GLY A 576 72.37 4.44 27.50
C GLY A 576 70.84 4.64 27.42
N ALA A 577 70.41 5.88 27.15
CA ALA A 577 68.99 6.22 26.99
C ALA A 577 68.78 7.47 26.10
N ILE A 578 67.60 7.57 25.48
CA ILE A 578 67.13 8.72 24.68
C ILE A 578 65.75 9.14 25.20
N ASP A 579 65.63 10.42 25.56
CA ASP A 579 64.39 11.12 25.95
C ASP A 579 63.99 12.06 24.80
N LEU A 580 62.79 11.90 24.23
CA LEU A 580 62.34 12.52 22.99
C LEU A 580 61.07 13.35 23.23
N ILE A 581 60.96 14.50 22.56
CA ILE A 581 59.74 15.31 22.53
C ILE A 581 59.42 15.65 21.06
N ALA A 582 58.24 15.24 20.59
CA ALA A 582 57.73 15.57 19.25
C ALA A 582 56.77 16.78 19.27
N SER A 583 56.82 17.65 18.26
CA SER A 583 55.91 18.80 18.11
C SER A 583 55.62 19.13 16.64
N GLY A 584 54.45 19.70 16.33
CA GLY A 584 54.01 19.97 14.95
C GLY A 584 53.32 18.78 14.26
N GLY A 585 52.76 18.94 13.07
CA GLY A 585 51.84 17.96 12.47
C GLY A 585 50.50 17.86 13.21
N VAL A 586 49.78 16.75 13.02
CA VAL A 586 48.47 16.52 13.66
C VAL A 586 48.51 15.32 14.62
N ALA A 587 48.51 15.61 15.93
CA ALA A 587 48.51 14.60 16.99
C ALA A 587 47.28 13.67 16.92
N PRO A 588 47.36 12.41 17.42
CA PRO A 588 48.47 11.79 18.16
C PRO A 588 49.62 11.29 17.26
N TYR A 589 50.82 11.14 17.84
CA TYR A 589 51.99 10.58 17.16
C TYR A 589 52.19 9.09 17.47
N LEU A 590 52.75 8.38 16.50
CA LEU A 590 53.30 7.03 16.61
C LEU A 590 54.82 7.09 16.41
N TYR A 591 55.54 6.31 17.21
CA TYR A 591 56.99 6.26 17.17
C TYR A 591 57.43 4.87 16.72
N TYR A 592 58.46 4.80 15.88
CA TYR A 592 59.08 3.55 15.47
C TYR A 592 60.60 3.71 15.55
N TRP A 593 61.24 2.99 16.48
CA TRP A 593 62.69 3.04 16.65
C TRP A 593 63.39 1.94 15.87
N SER A 594 64.59 2.21 15.35
CA SER A 594 65.45 1.26 14.62
C SER A 594 66.08 0.17 15.52
N THR A 595 65.41 -0.23 16.59
CA THR A 595 65.83 -1.28 17.53
C THR A 595 65.33 -2.66 17.08
N SER A 596 65.91 -3.73 17.64
CA SER A 596 65.47 -5.11 17.40
C SER A 596 65.14 -5.81 18.72
N PRO A 597 63.85 -5.99 19.08
CA PRO A 597 62.65 -5.61 18.32
C PRO A 597 62.44 -4.08 18.27
N THR A 598 61.68 -3.61 17.27
CA THR A 598 61.28 -2.21 17.13
C THR A 598 60.51 -1.75 18.37
N GLN A 599 60.95 -0.66 18.98
CA GLN A 599 60.26 -0.02 20.09
C GLN A 599 59.34 1.08 19.58
N THR A 600 58.20 1.29 20.25
CA THR A 600 57.15 2.24 19.83
C THR A 600 56.77 3.25 20.91
N THR A 601 57.55 3.33 21.98
CA THR A 601 57.43 4.38 23.00
C THR A 601 58.15 5.64 22.53
N GLU A 602 57.71 6.79 23.03
CA GLU A 602 58.37 8.08 22.78
C GLU A 602 59.83 8.03 23.27
N ASP A 603 60.05 7.59 24.50
CA ASP A 603 61.37 7.41 25.10
C ASP A 603 61.86 5.96 25.03
N ILE A 604 63.18 5.76 24.90
CA ILE A 604 63.81 4.43 24.92
C ILE A 604 65.06 4.40 25.83
N SER A 605 65.26 3.29 26.54
CA SER A 605 66.37 3.10 27.49
C SER A 605 67.01 1.72 27.36
N ASN A 606 68.10 1.48 28.10
CA ASN A 606 68.92 0.26 28.05
C ASN A 606 69.66 0.07 26.71
N LEU A 607 70.15 1.18 26.17
CA LEU A 607 70.80 1.26 24.86
C LEU A 607 72.30 0.97 24.97
N ILE A 608 72.82 0.28 23.97
CA ILE A 608 74.27 0.16 23.74
C ILE A 608 74.73 1.36 22.90
N ALA A 609 76.04 1.61 22.84
CA ALA A 609 76.56 2.64 21.96
C ALA A 609 76.24 2.32 20.48
N GLY A 610 75.70 3.30 19.76
CA GLY A 610 75.20 3.14 18.40
C GLY A 610 74.26 4.27 17.98
N THR A 611 73.90 4.28 16.70
CA THR A 611 72.95 5.24 16.12
C THR A 611 71.54 4.64 16.12
N TYR A 612 70.57 5.40 16.61
CA TYR A 612 69.16 5.03 16.66
C TYR A 612 68.34 6.01 15.81
N THR A 613 67.58 5.49 14.85
CA THR A 613 66.63 6.27 14.04
C THR A 613 65.23 6.13 14.63
N VAL A 614 64.52 7.24 14.82
CA VAL A 614 63.08 7.25 15.11
C VAL A 614 62.30 7.77 13.91
N TRP A 615 61.26 7.03 13.51
CA TRP A 615 60.21 7.54 12.62
C TRP A 615 59.02 8.00 13.46
N ILE A 616 58.71 9.28 13.38
CA ILE A 616 57.56 9.89 14.07
C ILE A 616 56.48 10.09 13.01
N VAL A 617 55.33 9.45 13.21
CA VAL A 617 54.20 9.45 12.27
C VAL A 617 52.99 10.06 12.96
N ASP A 618 52.36 11.04 12.33
CA ASP A 618 51.15 11.66 12.86
C ASP A 618 49.86 10.94 12.42
N VAL A 619 48.69 11.44 12.82
CA VAL A 619 47.39 10.79 12.52
C VAL A 619 47.03 10.79 11.03
N ASN A 620 47.59 11.71 10.25
CA ASN A 620 47.38 11.82 8.81
C ASN A 620 48.41 10.99 8.01
N ASN A 621 49.23 10.19 8.68
CA ASN A 621 50.36 9.42 8.14
C ASN A 621 51.49 10.30 7.57
N CYS A 622 51.61 11.55 8.00
CA CYS A 622 52.77 12.39 7.72
C CYS A 622 53.92 11.96 8.65
N TYR A 623 55.15 11.87 8.15
CA TYR A 623 56.27 11.35 8.94
C TYR A 623 57.60 12.05 8.74
N ILE A 624 58.43 12.06 9.79
CA ILE A 624 59.85 12.45 9.76
C ILE A 624 60.73 11.33 10.31
N GLY A 625 62.01 11.31 9.92
CA GLY A 625 63.03 10.42 10.47
C GLY A 625 64.15 11.22 11.16
N VAL A 626 64.54 10.83 12.37
CA VAL A 626 65.60 11.51 13.14
C VAL A 626 66.63 10.48 13.61
N ASP A 627 67.91 10.71 13.32
CA ASP A 627 69.04 9.88 13.74
C ASP A 627 69.70 10.44 15.01
N ILE A 628 69.92 9.59 16.02
CA ILE A 628 70.43 9.96 17.34
C ILE A 628 71.57 9.01 17.75
N ASP A 629 72.74 9.55 18.09
CA ASP A 629 73.92 8.79 18.48
C ASP A 629 74.05 8.66 20.01
N VAL A 630 74.24 7.43 20.49
CA VAL A 630 74.66 7.11 21.87
C VAL A 630 76.12 6.66 21.84
N VAL A 631 77.01 7.30 22.61
CA VAL A 631 78.47 7.01 22.61
C VAL A 631 78.98 6.50 23.96
N GLU A 632 80.21 5.97 24.01
CA GLU A 632 80.90 5.57 25.25
C GLU A 632 81.79 6.71 25.80
N ASP A 633 81.81 6.95 27.12
CA ASP A 633 82.68 7.94 27.79
C ASP A 633 83.74 7.26 28.69
N LEU A 634 85.03 7.31 28.31
CA LEU A 634 86.15 6.56 28.92
C LEU A 634 87.20 7.42 29.66
N SER A 635 86.82 8.57 30.19
CA SER A 635 87.75 9.64 30.63
C SER A 635 88.59 9.40 31.91
N ASN A 636 88.79 8.18 32.45
CA ASN A 636 89.50 7.98 33.75
C ASN A 636 90.25 6.62 33.97
N GLN A 637 91.40 6.31 33.31
CA GLN A 637 92.22 5.09 33.60
C GLN A 637 93.76 5.20 33.39
N SER A 638 94.59 4.51 34.20
CA SER A 638 96.09 4.50 34.18
C SER A 638 96.72 3.07 34.12
N CYS A 639 97.83 2.87 33.37
CA CYS A 639 98.47 1.56 33.06
C CYS A 639 99.95 1.43 33.53
N SER A 640 100.32 0.39 34.29
CA SER A 640 101.73 0.00 34.52
C SER A 640 101.88 -1.47 34.96
N GLU A 641 102.36 -2.42 34.13
CA GLU A 641 102.93 -3.76 34.50
C GLU A 641 103.76 -4.44 33.36
N ASP A 642 104.42 -5.58 33.65
CA ASP A 642 105.57 -6.30 33.00
C ASP A 642 105.41 -6.91 31.56
N ALA A 643 106.53 -7.39 30.97
CA ALA A 643 106.62 -7.95 29.59
C ALA A 643 105.99 -9.35 29.40
N PRO A 644 105.44 -9.70 28.21
CA PRO A 644 104.85 -11.03 27.96
C PRO A 644 105.89 -12.17 27.93
N ALA A 645 105.60 -13.28 28.62
CA ALA A 645 106.57 -14.37 28.86
C ALA A 645 106.60 -15.52 27.83
N ASN A 646 105.70 -15.56 26.82
CA ASN A 646 105.45 -16.78 26.01
C ASN A 646 105.55 -16.61 24.47
N LEU A 647 106.55 -15.88 23.95
CA LEU A 647 106.78 -15.70 22.50
C LEU A 647 107.73 -16.80 21.94
N LEU A 648 107.38 -17.43 20.81
CA LEU A 648 108.13 -18.55 20.20
C LEU A 648 108.32 -18.39 18.67
N VAL A 649 109.40 -18.99 18.14
CA VAL A 649 109.73 -19.04 16.70
C VAL A 649 109.21 -20.34 16.06
N SER A 650 108.56 -20.27 14.89
CA SER A 650 107.97 -21.39 14.12
C SER A 650 108.32 -21.35 12.63
N ASP A 651 107.83 -22.34 11.85
CA ASP A 651 107.93 -22.41 10.38
C ASP A 651 109.35 -22.27 9.83
N ILE A 652 110.24 -23.05 10.44
CA ILE A 652 111.67 -22.93 10.24
C ILE A 652 112.12 -23.73 9.00
N ILE A 653 112.57 -23.02 7.98
CA ILE A 653 113.12 -23.60 6.74
C ILE A 653 114.55 -23.09 6.50
N SER A 654 115.22 -23.52 5.44
CA SER A 654 116.68 -23.40 5.23
C SER A 654 117.23 -22.02 5.54
N THR A 655 116.55 -20.95 5.15
CA THR A 655 117.10 -19.60 5.29
C THR A 655 116.20 -18.61 6.02
N ARG A 656 115.10 -19.10 6.63
CA ARG A 656 114.12 -18.22 7.28
C ARG A 656 113.35 -18.90 8.41
N ALA A 657 112.81 -18.08 9.30
CA ALA A 657 111.91 -18.50 10.37
C ALA A 657 110.87 -17.39 10.66
N THR A 658 109.75 -17.78 11.26
CA THR A 658 108.59 -16.92 11.59
C THR A 658 108.42 -16.80 13.10
N ILE A 659 107.89 -15.68 13.59
CA ILE A 659 107.56 -15.50 15.02
C ILE A 659 106.05 -15.52 15.22
N ASN A 660 105.59 -16.31 16.19
CA ASN A 660 104.18 -16.43 16.55
C ASN A 660 103.84 -15.63 17.82
N TRP A 661 102.76 -14.86 17.75
CA TRP A 661 102.28 -13.88 18.74
C TRP A 661 101.02 -14.34 19.51
N ASP A 662 100.57 -15.58 19.30
CA ASP A 662 99.19 -15.99 19.62
C ASP A 662 98.87 -16.23 21.10
N ASN A 663 99.86 -16.22 22.00
CA ASN A 663 99.67 -16.51 23.42
C ASN A 663 99.85 -15.28 24.34
N MET A 664 99.33 -14.11 23.96
CA MET A 664 99.33 -12.92 24.83
C MET A 664 97.97 -12.70 25.48
N ASN A 665 97.93 -12.78 26.81
CA ASN A 665 96.78 -12.49 27.67
C ASN A 665 97.12 -11.27 28.54
N SER A 666 96.55 -10.10 28.24
CA SER A 666 96.45 -9.01 29.22
C SER A 666 95.37 -8.02 28.81
N SER A 667 94.19 -8.20 29.38
CA SER A 667 92.98 -7.38 29.23
C SER A 667 93.07 -6.01 29.92
N VAL A 668 94.26 -5.38 29.93
CA VAL A 668 94.50 -4.14 30.69
C VAL A 668 95.27 -3.06 29.91
N CYS A 669 96.16 -3.36 28.94
CA CYS A 669 96.86 -2.32 28.15
C CYS A 669 97.17 -2.77 26.68
N VAL A 670 97.10 -1.84 25.72
CA VAL A 670 97.34 -2.09 24.27
C VAL A 670 98.82 -1.89 23.89
N ILE A 671 99.40 -2.78 23.07
CA ILE A 671 100.83 -2.77 22.68
C ILE A 671 101.04 -2.10 21.30
N ASP A 672 102.00 -1.18 21.23
CA ASP A 672 102.36 -0.37 20.05
C ASP A 672 103.45 -1.03 19.17
N GLN A 673 104.51 -1.61 19.77
CA GLN A 673 105.59 -2.25 19.02
C GLN A 673 106.41 -3.28 19.81
N TYR A 674 107.09 -4.18 19.10
CA TYR A 674 108.03 -5.16 19.64
C TYR A 674 109.43 -5.06 19.04
N ARG A 675 110.42 -5.62 19.74
CA ARG A 675 111.78 -5.78 19.22
C ARG A 675 112.33 -7.16 19.54
N ILE A 676 112.98 -7.79 18.58
CA ILE A 676 113.78 -9.02 18.77
C ILE A 676 115.26 -8.73 18.56
N LYS A 677 116.10 -9.44 19.30
CA LYS A 677 117.52 -9.59 18.98
C LYS A 677 117.90 -11.07 18.92
N TYR A 678 118.69 -11.47 17.92
CA TYR A 678 119.14 -12.85 17.71
C TYR A 678 120.59 -12.92 17.20
N ARG A 679 121.26 -14.06 17.41
CA ARG A 679 122.61 -14.36 16.89
C ARG A 679 122.85 -15.85 16.80
N GLU A 680 123.85 -16.26 16.01
CA GLU A 680 124.25 -17.68 15.95
C GLU A 680 124.87 -18.10 17.29
N LEU A 681 124.53 -19.31 17.74
CA LEU A 681 124.91 -19.81 19.06
C LEU A 681 126.44 -19.81 19.22
N GLY A 682 126.95 -19.21 20.31
CA GLY A 682 128.38 -19.10 20.60
C GLY A 682 129.07 -17.86 20.03
N THR A 683 128.36 -17.01 19.28
CA THR A 683 128.87 -15.70 18.82
C THR A 683 128.57 -14.58 19.83
N THR A 684 129.29 -13.46 19.79
CA THR A 684 129.12 -12.35 20.75
C THR A 684 128.25 -11.19 20.24
N ALA A 685 128.10 -11.02 18.92
CA ALA A 685 127.37 -9.89 18.34
C ALA A 685 125.88 -10.21 18.12
N TRP A 686 124.98 -9.34 18.60
CA TRP A 686 123.53 -9.47 18.39
C TRP A 686 123.06 -8.70 17.16
N ILE A 687 122.22 -9.32 16.34
CA ILE A 687 121.44 -8.65 15.29
C ILE A 687 120.09 -8.28 15.89
N GLN A 688 119.66 -7.02 15.76
CA GLN A 688 118.35 -6.57 16.24
C GLN A 688 117.41 -6.25 15.08
N LYS A 689 116.13 -6.56 15.25
CA LYS A 689 115.07 -6.19 14.31
C LYS A 689 113.87 -5.64 15.08
N THR A 690 113.51 -4.39 14.80
CA THR A 690 112.25 -3.82 15.28
C THR A 690 111.12 -4.35 14.45
N MET A 691 110.07 -4.76 15.16
CA MET A 691 108.88 -5.33 14.60
C MET A 691 107.73 -4.43 15.03
N GLY A 692 107.30 -3.51 14.16
CA GLY A 692 106.06 -2.75 14.39
C GLY A 692 104.89 -3.69 14.68
N ALA A 693 103.94 -3.26 15.51
CA ALA A 693 102.68 -4.00 15.64
C ALA A 693 101.99 -4.12 14.26
N PRO A 694 101.09 -5.11 14.08
CA PRO A 694 100.34 -5.27 12.82
C PRO A 694 99.51 -4.05 12.42
N LEU A 695 99.28 -3.10 13.34
CA LEU A 695 98.47 -1.90 13.12
C LEU A 695 99.20 -0.71 13.75
N GLY A 696 99.78 0.19 12.94
CA GLY A 696 100.54 1.37 13.37
C GLY A 696 99.71 2.49 14.02
N SER A 697 98.73 2.15 14.86
CA SER A 697 97.91 3.08 15.65
C SER A 697 97.16 2.29 16.73
N CYS A 698 97.02 2.86 17.92
CA CYS A 698 96.38 2.28 19.10
C CYS A 698 94.87 2.02 18.93
N SER A 699 94.50 1.06 18.08
CA SER A 699 93.10 0.68 17.79
C SER A 699 93.02 -0.78 17.34
N PHE A 700 91.99 -1.48 17.83
CA PHE A 700 91.85 -2.94 17.79
C PHE A 700 91.45 -3.49 16.40
N GLY A 701 92.06 -4.61 16.01
CA GLY A 701 91.67 -5.40 14.83
C GLY A 701 92.55 -6.63 14.62
N ASN A 702 91.94 -7.79 14.45
CA ASN A 702 92.62 -9.08 14.34
C ASN A 702 93.47 -9.20 13.07
N GLN A 703 94.78 -9.34 13.21
CA GLN A 703 95.55 -10.37 12.49
C GLN A 703 96.79 -10.79 13.28
N ARG A 704 96.94 -12.11 13.36
CA ARG A 704 97.87 -12.89 14.16
C ARG A 704 98.78 -13.65 13.18
N VAL A 705 100.08 -13.75 13.52
CA VAL A 705 101.21 -14.28 12.72
C VAL A 705 101.47 -13.50 11.41
N ASP A 706 102.56 -12.77 11.20
CA ASP A 706 103.92 -13.29 10.97
C ASP A 706 104.86 -12.09 10.70
N LYS A 707 106.08 -12.09 11.28
CA LYS A 707 107.20 -11.27 10.79
C LYS A 707 108.39 -12.15 10.52
N LEU A 708 108.74 -12.24 9.24
CA LEU A 708 109.76 -13.13 8.73
C LEU A 708 111.18 -12.67 9.13
N LEU A 709 111.93 -13.58 9.73
CA LEU A 709 113.39 -13.52 9.83
C LEU A 709 113.96 -14.14 8.56
N LEU A 710 114.83 -13.41 7.86
CA LEU A 710 115.41 -13.80 6.57
C LEU A 710 116.93 -13.83 6.65
N ASN A 711 117.56 -14.48 5.68
CA ASN A 711 119.01 -14.63 5.52
C ASN A 711 119.67 -15.39 6.68
N LEU A 712 118.96 -16.37 7.23
CA LEU A 712 119.56 -17.33 8.16
C LEU A 712 120.41 -18.33 7.37
N THR A 713 121.43 -18.86 8.02
CA THR A 713 122.27 -19.91 7.40
C THR A 713 121.50 -21.24 7.44
N PRO A 714 121.48 -22.03 6.35
CA PRO A 714 120.92 -23.39 6.34
C PRO A 714 121.50 -24.29 7.42
N SER A 715 120.63 -25.10 8.02
CA SER A 715 120.95 -26.09 9.05
C SER A 715 121.73 -25.56 10.27
N THR A 716 121.52 -24.31 10.68
CA THR A 716 122.32 -23.61 11.71
C THR A 716 121.48 -23.19 12.94
N GLN A 717 122.05 -23.24 14.16
CA GLN A 717 121.36 -22.94 15.43
C GLN A 717 121.57 -21.50 15.93
N TYR A 718 120.50 -20.84 16.38
CA TYR A 718 120.49 -19.44 16.85
C TYR A 718 119.96 -19.29 18.28
N GLU A 719 120.33 -18.19 18.96
CA GLU A 719 119.77 -17.73 20.25
C GLU A 719 119.12 -16.34 20.16
N TYR A 720 118.09 -16.04 20.96
CA TYR A 720 117.29 -14.78 20.88
C TYR A 720 116.62 -14.29 22.20
N GLN A 721 116.25 -12.99 22.25
CA GLN A 721 115.45 -12.31 23.30
C GLN A 721 114.49 -11.24 22.71
N MET A 722 113.42 -10.85 23.43
CA MET A 722 112.37 -9.92 22.96
C MET A 722 111.89 -8.88 23.99
N LYS A 723 111.23 -7.78 23.59
CA LYS A 723 110.51 -6.82 24.47
C LYS A 723 109.40 -5.99 23.77
N ALA A 724 108.52 -5.31 24.53
CA ALA A 724 107.31 -4.59 24.06
C ALA A 724 107.19 -3.11 24.54
N TRP A 725 106.38 -2.29 23.85
CA TRP A 725 106.01 -0.90 24.18
C TRP A 725 104.49 -0.68 24.14
N TYR A 726 103.93 0.18 25.02
CA TYR A 726 102.47 0.34 25.19
C TYR A 726 101.91 1.67 24.65
N CYS A 727 100.66 1.62 24.21
CA CYS A 727 99.83 2.78 23.87
C CYS A 727 99.55 3.64 25.10
N GLY A 728 99.87 4.93 25.03
CA GLY A 728 99.76 5.85 26.18
C GLY A 728 101.08 6.11 26.93
N GLY A 729 102.18 5.44 26.54
CA GLY A 729 103.54 5.69 27.04
C GLY A 729 104.03 4.64 28.05
N GLY A 730 105.28 4.15 27.86
CA GLY A 730 105.92 3.12 28.69
C GLY A 730 106.45 1.93 27.88
N SER A 731 107.38 1.15 28.46
CA SER A 731 107.92 -0.07 27.81
C SER A 731 108.29 -1.14 28.80
N SER A 732 108.25 -2.41 28.37
CA SER A 732 108.61 -3.56 29.18
C SER A 732 110.12 -3.87 29.17
N ALA A 733 110.58 -4.72 30.11
CA ALA A 733 111.94 -5.27 30.12
C ALA A 733 112.16 -6.35 29.03
N TRP A 734 113.42 -6.71 28.75
CA TRP A 734 113.74 -7.83 27.83
C TRP A 734 113.44 -9.19 28.47
N THR A 735 112.90 -10.12 27.67
CA THR A 735 112.62 -11.52 28.07
C THR A 735 113.90 -12.31 28.36
N ALA A 736 113.76 -13.49 28.98
CA ALA A 736 114.82 -14.49 29.07
C ALA A 736 115.29 -15.00 27.68
N LEU A 737 116.42 -15.73 27.64
CA LEU A 737 117.09 -16.21 26.42
C LEU A 737 116.47 -17.52 25.87
N HIS A 738 116.30 -17.65 24.54
CA HIS A 738 115.70 -18.81 23.83
C HIS A 738 116.48 -19.24 22.55
N TYR A 739 116.18 -20.39 21.90
CA TYR A 739 116.98 -21.00 20.78
C TYR A 739 116.17 -21.68 19.62
N PHE A 740 116.69 -21.81 18.37
CA PHE A 740 116.08 -22.55 17.17
C PHE A 740 117.02 -22.92 15.96
N THR A 741 116.62 -23.76 14.94
CA THR A 741 117.45 -24.32 13.77
C THR A 741 116.72 -24.59 12.38
N THR A 742 117.31 -24.39 11.16
CA THR A 742 116.78 -24.38 9.71
C THR A 742 116.81 -25.69 8.77
N THR A 743 116.03 -25.88 7.63
CA THR A 743 115.78 -27.16 6.75
C THR A 743 115.66 -27.10 5.12
N ASP A 744 115.74 -28.17 4.24
CA ASP A 744 115.95 -28.22 2.68
C ASP A 744 114.72 -28.31 1.60
N ASP A 745 114.90 -28.43 0.21
CA ASP A 745 114.02 -28.11 -1.05
C ASP A 745 113.02 -29.16 -1.81
N CYS A 746 112.22 -28.82 -2.93
CA CYS A 746 110.97 -29.50 -3.55
C CYS A 746 111.03 -30.25 -4.98
N PRO A 747 110.22 -31.32 -5.31
CA PRO A 747 110.39 -32.30 -6.46
C PRO A 747 109.59 -32.13 -7.82
N LEU A 748 109.96 -32.84 -8.94
CA LEU A 748 109.42 -32.81 -10.36
C LEU A 748 108.44 -33.97 -10.79
N ILE A 749 107.66 -33.82 -11.91
CA ILE A 749 106.69 -34.82 -12.46
C ILE A 749 107.32 -35.82 -13.46
N ALA A 750 107.05 -37.13 -13.30
CA ALA A 750 107.60 -38.21 -14.15
C ALA A 750 106.72 -38.61 -15.36
N ASN A 751 105.61 -39.36 -15.17
CA ASN A 751 104.88 -40.00 -16.29
C ASN A 751 103.51 -39.36 -16.56
N LEU A 752 103.45 -38.28 -17.35
CA LEU A 752 102.19 -37.57 -17.66
C LEU A 752 101.48 -38.16 -18.90
N SER A 753 100.23 -38.64 -18.75
CA SER A 753 99.41 -39.20 -19.84
C SER A 753 98.01 -38.56 -19.92
N ALA A 754 97.32 -38.73 -21.06
CA ALA A 754 95.95 -38.26 -21.24
C ALA A 754 95.08 -39.23 -22.05
N THR A 755 93.94 -39.61 -21.49
CA THR A 755 93.01 -40.62 -22.03
C THR A 755 91.64 -39.99 -22.35
N PRO A 756 91.18 -40.00 -23.61
CA PRO A 756 89.87 -39.47 -23.97
C PRO A 756 88.76 -40.28 -23.31
N GLN A 757 87.75 -39.62 -22.75
CA GLN A 757 86.62 -40.27 -22.07
C GLN A 757 85.34 -40.19 -22.90
N ASN A 758 85.13 -39.06 -23.59
CA ASN A 758 84.08 -38.90 -24.59
C ASN A 758 84.47 -37.71 -25.52
N PRO A 759 83.62 -37.31 -26.48
CA PRO A 759 83.98 -36.27 -27.45
C PRO A 759 84.40 -34.91 -26.89
N THR A 760 84.06 -34.60 -25.65
CA THR A 760 84.34 -33.31 -25.00
C THR A 760 85.09 -33.45 -23.67
N LYS A 761 85.61 -34.65 -23.36
CA LYS A 761 86.24 -34.97 -22.07
C LYS A 761 87.52 -35.79 -22.24
N VAL A 762 88.56 -35.38 -21.51
CA VAL A 762 89.84 -36.11 -21.41
C VAL A 762 90.26 -36.21 -19.94
N LYS A 763 90.79 -37.37 -19.56
CA LYS A 763 91.37 -37.67 -18.26
C LYS A 763 92.89 -37.58 -18.33
N PHE A 764 93.53 -36.83 -17.46
CA PHE A 764 94.98 -36.76 -17.32
C PHE A 764 95.44 -37.57 -16.11
N ASP A 765 96.51 -38.34 -16.23
CA ASP A 765 97.11 -39.16 -15.18
C ASP A 765 98.61 -38.86 -15.06
N TRP A 766 99.19 -38.89 -13.84
CA TRP A 766 100.64 -38.72 -13.63
C TRP A 766 101.23 -39.48 -12.41
N THR A 767 102.55 -39.66 -12.40
CA THR A 767 103.33 -40.23 -11.28
C THR A 767 104.52 -39.34 -10.88
N LEU A 768 104.97 -39.43 -9.62
CA LEU A 768 106.08 -38.63 -9.06
C LEU A 768 106.62 -39.20 -7.74
N ASN A 769 107.90 -38.91 -7.42
CA ASN A 769 108.58 -39.30 -6.17
C ASN A 769 108.92 -38.05 -5.34
N GLY A 770 108.26 -37.87 -4.19
CA GLY A 770 108.49 -36.78 -3.23
C GLY A 770 107.20 -36.03 -2.83
N THR A 771 107.27 -35.25 -1.76
CA THR A 771 106.11 -34.52 -1.22
C THR A 771 105.89 -33.22 -2.00
N TYR A 772 104.66 -32.97 -2.39
CA TYR A 772 104.22 -31.74 -3.05
C TYR A 772 102.82 -31.39 -2.53
N SER A 773 102.35 -30.16 -2.76
CA SER A 773 101.00 -29.73 -2.38
C SER A 773 100.02 -29.84 -3.54
N PHE A 774 100.43 -29.45 -4.77
CA PHE A 774 99.59 -29.59 -5.95
C PHE A 774 100.35 -29.69 -7.28
N VAL A 775 99.70 -30.27 -8.29
CA VAL A 775 100.12 -30.26 -9.70
C VAL A 775 99.20 -29.34 -10.51
N ARG A 776 99.74 -28.63 -11.50
CA ARG A 776 98.97 -27.79 -12.44
C ARG A 776 99.11 -28.29 -13.85
N ILE A 777 98.01 -28.38 -14.61
CA ILE A 777 97.98 -28.80 -16.02
C ILE A 777 97.41 -27.69 -16.92
N LYS A 778 97.99 -27.53 -18.12
CA LYS A 778 97.52 -26.63 -19.18
C LYS A 778 97.49 -27.34 -20.53
N ILE A 779 96.55 -26.97 -21.40
CA ILE A 779 96.42 -27.52 -22.77
C ILE A 779 96.26 -26.43 -23.83
N ARG A 780 96.49 -26.78 -25.09
CA ARG A 780 96.17 -25.96 -26.27
C ARG A 780 95.90 -26.84 -27.49
N GLU A 781 95.23 -26.30 -28.50
CA GLU A 781 95.04 -26.97 -29.79
C GLU A 781 96.41 -27.20 -30.47
N ASP A 782 96.57 -28.31 -31.19
CA ASP A 782 97.84 -28.69 -31.81
C ASP A 782 98.08 -27.97 -33.15
N TYR A 783 98.12 -26.64 -33.12
CA TYR A 783 98.65 -25.81 -34.20
C TYR A 783 99.47 -24.64 -33.67
N THR A 784 100.35 -24.14 -34.53
CA THR A 784 101.29 -23.06 -34.24
C THR A 784 100.52 -21.76 -33.97
N GLY A 785 100.72 -21.16 -32.80
CA GLY A 785 100.04 -19.93 -32.38
C GLY A 785 98.86 -20.12 -31.42
N ALA A 786 98.41 -21.36 -31.17
CA ALA A 786 97.37 -21.62 -30.18
C ALA A 786 97.85 -21.26 -28.75
N SER A 787 97.00 -20.55 -28.01
CA SER A 787 97.27 -20.10 -26.63
C SER A 787 97.09 -21.22 -25.62
N TRP A 788 98.00 -21.30 -24.64
CA TRP A 788 97.87 -22.25 -23.52
C TRP A 788 96.74 -21.84 -22.58
N VAL A 789 95.86 -22.79 -22.28
CA VAL A 789 94.79 -22.60 -21.30
C VAL A 789 94.99 -23.55 -20.13
N ASN A 790 95.05 -23.00 -18.92
CA ASN A 790 95.07 -23.79 -17.69
C ASN A 790 93.78 -24.59 -17.58
N VAL A 791 93.90 -25.92 -17.54
CA VAL A 791 92.76 -26.82 -17.32
C VAL A 791 92.66 -27.25 -15.87
N GLY A 792 93.49 -26.69 -14.99
CA GLY A 792 93.49 -27.04 -13.58
C GLY A 792 94.45 -28.18 -13.29
N GLY A 793 94.49 -28.63 -12.05
CA GLY A 793 95.31 -29.75 -11.63
C GLY A 793 94.94 -30.15 -10.21
N ALA A 794 95.54 -31.21 -9.69
CA ALA A 794 95.08 -31.86 -8.46
C ALA A 794 96.13 -31.76 -7.35
N GLY A 795 95.64 -31.76 -6.11
CA GLY A 795 96.45 -31.94 -4.91
C GLY A 795 96.98 -33.37 -4.79
N VAL A 796 97.85 -33.58 -3.80
CA VAL A 796 98.62 -34.82 -3.53
C VAL A 796 97.81 -36.13 -3.59
N ASN A 797 96.51 -36.06 -3.24
CA ASN A 797 95.66 -37.23 -3.06
C ASN A 797 94.90 -37.71 -4.32
N TYR A 798 95.06 -37.04 -5.47
CA TYR A 798 94.36 -37.44 -6.71
C TYR A 798 95.33 -37.42 -7.91
N PRO A 799 96.00 -38.54 -8.26
CA PRO A 799 97.00 -38.60 -9.33
C PRO A 799 96.38 -38.55 -10.75
N ALA A 800 95.09 -38.21 -10.83
CA ALA A 800 94.35 -38.11 -12.07
C ALA A 800 93.28 -37.03 -12.01
N ILE A 801 93.04 -36.33 -13.13
CA ILE A 801 91.95 -35.38 -13.28
C ILE A 801 91.18 -35.64 -14.57
N THR A 802 89.87 -35.85 -14.46
CA THR A 802 88.94 -35.85 -15.60
C THR A 802 88.29 -34.49 -15.68
N LYS A 803 88.50 -33.74 -16.77
CA LYS A 803 87.85 -32.43 -16.91
C LYS A 803 87.06 -32.30 -18.21
N ASN A 804 85.81 -31.85 -18.03
CA ASN A 804 84.94 -31.39 -19.10
C ASN A 804 85.23 -29.90 -19.26
N LYS A 805 86.01 -29.52 -20.27
CA LYS A 805 86.01 -28.11 -20.67
C LYS A 805 85.00 -27.96 -21.80
N ASN A 806 84.05 -27.03 -21.65
CA ASN A 806 83.05 -26.63 -22.65
C ASN A 806 83.71 -25.94 -23.87
N GLY A 807 84.66 -26.61 -24.51
CA GLY A 807 85.46 -26.07 -25.62
C GLY A 807 86.54 -27.02 -26.15
N LEU A 808 86.52 -28.30 -25.75
CA LEU A 808 87.22 -29.34 -26.50
C LEU A 808 86.37 -29.73 -27.71
N ILE A 809 86.93 -29.61 -28.90
CA ILE A 809 86.24 -29.93 -30.15
C ILE A 809 86.31 -31.44 -30.36
N PRO A 810 85.19 -32.15 -30.57
CA PRO A 810 85.20 -33.57 -30.93
C PRO A 810 86.10 -33.90 -32.13
N GLY A 811 86.99 -34.89 -31.98
CA GLY A 811 87.87 -35.36 -33.05
C GLY A 811 89.17 -34.57 -33.25
N GLN A 812 89.50 -33.63 -32.36
CA GLN A 812 90.62 -32.69 -32.51
C GLN A 812 91.84 -33.09 -31.66
N THR A 813 93.06 -32.78 -32.13
CA THR A 813 94.33 -33.01 -31.41
C THR A 813 94.76 -31.77 -30.60
N TYR A 814 95.27 -32.00 -29.40
CA TYR A 814 95.70 -31.03 -28.40
C TYR A 814 97.08 -31.39 -27.83
N ARG A 815 97.82 -30.39 -27.32
CA ARG A 815 99.02 -30.58 -26.47
C ARG A 815 98.72 -30.25 -25.01
N GLY A 816 99.30 -30.97 -24.06
CA GLY A 816 99.21 -30.75 -22.62
C GLY A 816 100.58 -30.60 -21.93
N GLN A 817 100.67 -29.88 -20.80
CA GLN A 817 101.86 -29.83 -19.94
C GLN A 817 101.49 -29.73 -18.44
N ALA A 818 102.33 -30.25 -17.53
CA ALA A 818 102.13 -30.22 -16.07
C ALA A 818 103.39 -29.89 -15.22
N ARG A 819 103.24 -29.34 -13.98
CA ARG A 819 104.34 -29.17 -12.96
C ARG A 819 103.84 -29.14 -11.50
N THR A 820 104.73 -29.31 -10.51
CA THR A 820 104.45 -29.42 -9.04
C THR A 820 104.77 -28.14 -8.24
N TRP A 821 103.98 -27.85 -7.19
CA TRP A 821 104.17 -26.76 -6.22
C TRP A 821 104.09 -27.32 -4.78
N CYS A 822 104.95 -26.85 -3.87
CA CYS A 822 105.07 -27.37 -2.49
C CYS A 822 104.66 -26.37 -1.39
N ASP A 823 104.02 -25.26 -1.76
CA ASP A 823 103.39 -24.32 -0.82
C ASP A 823 101.85 -24.48 -0.89
N PRO A 824 101.15 -24.68 0.24
CA PRO A 824 99.69 -24.79 0.29
C PRO A 824 98.95 -23.51 -0.16
N ASN A 825 99.59 -22.33 -0.14
CA ASN A 825 98.96 -21.05 -0.45
C ASN A 825 99.31 -20.48 -1.84
N GLY A 826 99.94 -21.28 -2.71
CA GLY A 826 100.16 -20.87 -4.09
C GLY A 826 101.25 -19.80 -4.27
N GLY A 827 102.22 -19.71 -3.36
CA GLY A 827 103.42 -18.90 -3.52
C GLY A 827 104.42 -19.51 -4.49
N ALA A 828 105.44 -18.73 -4.88
CA ALA A 828 106.42 -18.96 -5.95
C ALA A 828 107.26 -20.26 -5.86
N TYR A 829 106.98 -21.15 -4.91
CA TYR A 829 107.74 -22.36 -4.66
C TYR A 829 107.26 -23.55 -5.49
N ASN A 830 107.96 -23.80 -6.59
CA ASN A 830 107.58 -24.79 -7.59
C ASN A 830 108.77 -25.57 -8.13
N SER A 831 108.46 -26.72 -8.72
CA SER A 831 109.45 -27.51 -9.43
C SER A 831 110.03 -26.71 -10.60
N THR A 832 111.31 -26.95 -10.86
CA THR A 832 112.12 -26.13 -11.76
C THR A 832 111.66 -26.14 -13.23
N SER A 833 110.84 -27.10 -13.69
CA SER A 833 110.40 -27.23 -15.10
C SER A 833 108.99 -27.86 -15.27
N TRP A 834 108.44 -27.82 -16.50
CA TRP A 834 107.15 -28.42 -16.92
C TRP A 834 107.35 -29.71 -17.76
N THR A 835 106.51 -30.72 -17.53
CA THR A 835 106.45 -32.01 -18.27
C THR A 835 105.36 -31.98 -19.35
N ASN A 836 105.58 -32.52 -20.56
CA ASN A 836 104.74 -32.28 -21.76
C ASN A 836 104.10 -33.56 -22.37
N LEU A 837 102.95 -33.46 -23.05
CA LEU A 837 102.28 -34.56 -23.80
C LEU A 837 101.43 -34.06 -25.00
N VAL A 838 101.03 -34.96 -25.92
CA VAL A 838 100.06 -34.71 -27.02
C VAL A 838 98.92 -35.74 -26.96
N PHE A 839 97.66 -35.32 -27.14
CA PHE A 839 96.47 -36.18 -27.06
C PHE A 839 95.36 -35.70 -28.01
N TRP A 840 94.33 -36.51 -28.25
CA TRP A 840 93.20 -36.17 -29.13
C TRP A 840 91.85 -36.39 -28.44
N THR A 841 90.74 -35.84 -28.93
CA THR A 841 89.38 -36.03 -28.37
C THR A 841 88.54 -36.93 -29.27
N MET A 842 87.59 -37.70 -28.72
CA MET A 842 86.79 -38.61 -29.56
C MET A 842 85.88 -37.84 -30.55
N PRO A 843 85.61 -38.37 -31.76
CA PRO A 843 84.61 -37.79 -32.67
C PRO A 843 83.18 -37.99 -32.13
N SER A 844 82.28 -37.07 -32.47
CA SER A 844 80.90 -36.97 -31.93
C SER A 844 79.99 -38.17 -32.24
N SER A 845 80.36 -39.02 -33.21
CA SER A 845 79.63 -40.24 -33.58
C SER A 845 80.08 -41.51 -32.82
N ALA A 846 81.13 -41.43 -32.00
CA ALA A 846 81.62 -42.58 -31.25
C ALA A 846 80.87 -42.75 -29.92
N ARG A 847 80.15 -43.87 -29.76
CA ARG A 847 79.64 -44.35 -28.45
C ARG A 847 80.43 -45.57 -28.02
N ILE A 848 81.10 -45.48 -26.88
CA ILE A 848 81.75 -46.65 -26.25
C ILE A 848 80.69 -47.35 -25.40
N SER A 849 80.36 -48.59 -25.78
CA SER A 849 79.58 -49.54 -24.97
C SER A 849 80.55 -50.30 -24.07
N PHE A 850 80.35 -50.25 -22.76
CA PHE A 850 81.10 -51.03 -21.78
C PHE A 850 80.16 -52.00 -21.07
N SER A 851 80.02 -53.23 -21.58
CA SER A 851 79.73 -54.38 -20.72
C SER A 851 80.35 -55.66 -21.30
N ALA A 852 81.10 -56.34 -20.44
CA ALA A 852 81.67 -57.68 -20.58
C ALA A 852 82.89 -57.81 -21.53
N GLU A 853 83.89 -58.54 -21.04
CA GLU A 853 85.16 -58.86 -21.70
C GLU A 853 84.94 -59.39 -23.12
N LYS A 854 85.64 -58.80 -24.10
CA LYS A 854 85.66 -59.32 -25.46
C LYS A 854 86.67 -60.47 -25.55
N GLU A 855 86.17 -61.66 -25.83
CA GLU A 855 87.01 -62.84 -26.02
C GLU A 855 87.72 -62.76 -27.38
N LEU A 856 89.05 -62.83 -27.36
CA LEU A 856 89.90 -62.66 -28.53
C LEU A 856 89.86 -63.93 -29.39
N LEU A 857 89.43 -63.81 -30.65
CA LEU A 857 89.42 -64.93 -31.58
C LEU A 857 90.80 -65.17 -32.16
N LYS A 858 91.46 -64.11 -32.67
CA LYS A 858 92.83 -64.16 -33.21
C LYS A 858 93.45 -62.79 -33.37
N VAL A 859 94.77 -62.76 -33.47
CA VAL A 859 95.54 -61.55 -33.83
C VAL A 859 96.19 -61.80 -35.18
N THR A 860 96.04 -60.86 -36.10
CA THR A 860 96.64 -60.97 -37.45
C THR A 860 97.45 -59.72 -37.80
N ASP A 861 98.40 -59.85 -38.73
CA ASP A 861 98.91 -58.68 -39.45
C ASP A 861 97.87 -58.13 -40.43
N LEU A 862 98.18 -57.00 -41.07
CA LEU A 862 97.31 -56.42 -42.11
C LEU A 862 97.11 -57.32 -43.34
N LEU A 863 97.91 -58.38 -43.49
CA LEU A 863 97.80 -59.37 -44.57
C LEU A 863 97.00 -60.60 -44.13
N GLY A 864 96.46 -60.62 -42.90
CA GLY A 864 95.62 -61.70 -42.38
C GLY A 864 96.40 -62.92 -41.87
N ARG A 865 97.73 -62.83 -41.75
CA ARG A 865 98.55 -63.90 -41.15
C ARG A 865 98.46 -63.81 -39.64
N GLU A 866 98.13 -64.93 -39.01
CA GLU A 866 97.96 -65.00 -37.56
C GLU A 866 99.32 -64.85 -36.86
N LEU A 867 99.39 -63.93 -35.90
CA LEU A 867 100.61 -63.58 -35.17
C LEU A 867 100.39 -63.76 -33.67
N ASN A 868 101.43 -64.21 -32.97
CA ASN A 868 101.45 -64.15 -31.51
C ASN A 868 101.85 -62.72 -31.08
N PRO A 869 100.97 -61.94 -30.44
CA PRO A 869 101.24 -60.54 -30.11
C PRO A 869 102.44 -60.35 -29.17
N ASN A 870 102.81 -61.37 -28.39
CA ASN A 870 103.95 -61.29 -27.46
C ASN A 870 105.32 -61.42 -28.15
N THR A 871 105.37 -61.75 -29.43
CA THR A 871 106.63 -61.95 -30.19
C THR A 871 106.81 -60.94 -31.32
N VAL A 872 105.97 -59.89 -31.39
CA VAL A 872 105.96 -58.94 -32.51
C VAL A 872 106.90 -57.78 -32.22
N ILE A 873 107.69 -57.43 -33.23
CA ILE A 873 108.69 -56.34 -33.19
C ILE A 873 107.97 -54.99 -33.34
N ASP A 874 108.55 -53.99 -32.70
CA ASP A 874 108.09 -52.60 -32.61
C ASP A 874 107.61 -52.00 -33.95
N ASN A 875 106.60 -51.11 -33.89
CA ASN A 875 105.95 -50.45 -35.04
C ASN A 875 105.09 -51.34 -35.98
N THR A 876 104.76 -52.57 -35.59
CA THR A 876 103.84 -53.41 -36.37
C THR A 876 102.38 -53.11 -36.03
N THR A 877 101.55 -52.94 -37.05
CA THR A 877 100.10 -52.84 -36.89
C THR A 877 99.47 -54.24 -36.83
N LEU A 878 98.78 -54.52 -35.73
CA LEU A 878 98.07 -55.76 -35.48
C LEU A 878 96.56 -55.53 -35.50
N LEU A 879 95.83 -56.48 -36.09
CA LEU A 879 94.38 -56.55 -36.06
C LEU A 879 93.96 -57.64 -35.07
N TYR A 880 93.39 -57.22 -33.95
CA TYR A 880 92.79 -58.07 -32.93
C TYR A 880 91.33 -58.31 -33.31
N ILE A 881 91.04 -59.52 -33.75
CA ILE A 881 89.71 -59.95 -34.17
C ILE A 881 89.08 -60.69 -33.00
N TYR A 882 87.90 -60.23 -32.55
CA TYR A 882 87.16 -60.80 -31.43
C TYR A 882 86.05 -61.74 -31.93
N ILE A 883 85.59 -62.66 -31.07
CA ILE A 883 84.55 -63.64 -31.42
C ILE A 883 83.25 -62.96 -31.85
N ASP A 884 82.95 -61.77 -31.32
CA ASP A 884 81.79 -60.96 -31.68
C ASP A 884 81.88 -60.30 -33.08
N GLY A 885 82.95 -60.59 -33.84
CA GLY A 885 83.20 -60.06 -35.17
C GLY A 885 83.77 -58.64 -35.18
N THR A 886 84.00 -58.02 -34.01
CA THR A 886 84.66 -56.72 -33.94
C THR A 886 86.16 -56.85 -34.16
N VAL A 887 86.75 -55.85 -34.83
CA VAL A 887 88.18 -55.80 -35.13
C VAL A 887 88.77 -54.54 -34.51
N GLU A 888 89.74 -54.70 -33.62
CA GLU A 888 90.57 -53.59 -33.13
C GLU A 888 91.89 -53.54 -33.87
N LYS A 889 92.26 -52.34 -34.33
CA LYS A 889 93.59 -52.06 -34.85
C LYS A 889 94.46 -51.52 -33.72
N ARG A 890 95.54 -52.23 -33.39
CA ARG A 890 96.55 -51.77 -32.43
C ARG A 890 97.89 -51.61 -33.13
N VAL A 891 98.64 -50.58 -32.76
CA VAL A 891 100.04 -50.41 -33.15
C VAL A 891 100.86 -50.73 -31.92
N VAL A 892 101.80 -51.66 -32.04
CA VAL A 892 102.77 -51.90 -30.97
C VAL A 892 103.78 -50.76 -30.99
N ILE A 893 103.87 -50.04 -29.88
CA ILE A 893 104.84 -48.98 -29.63
C ILE A 893 105.37 -49.26 -28.21
N GLU A 894 106.67 -49.51 -28.03
CA GLU A 894 107.28 -49.58 -26.69
C GLU A 894 107.30 -48.21 -25.98
#